data_AF-A0A940MMA5-F1
#
_entry.id   AF-A0A940MMA5-F1
#
_cell.length_a   1.000
_cell.length_b   1.000
_cell.length_c   1.000
_cell.angle_alpha   90.00
_cell.angle_beta   90.00
_cell.angle_gamma   90.00
#
_symmetry.space_group_name_H-M   'P 1'
#
loop_
_entity.id
_entity.type
_entity.pdbx_description
1 polymer ?
#
loop_
_entity_poly.entity_id
_entity_poly.type
_entity_poly.pdbx_seq_one_letter_code
_entity_poly.pdbx_strand_id
1 'polypeptide(L)'
;MIPPAETLSAAARRILGPARPVASPPGGFSDGPAGPSPLRRAPLPEGYADTWEDVARARALSILNDPAQHHALYGRQQGRAVLARITGDIRRVVMISPSHLKQCGIGEYGRYLAGELARQVDRIDVVRTTSAALALGREGLEGTLVIVNHGPGLFDGLNPRLSQGESTTRLLQNLEVMRREMGALPLIIHHSLLDTDHDLLFSRQGQIWQSDIPSIAFISSAGRQFFLPTLELGVSPVPVPEHTYVGDRDERPEVLGFFGFFQYGGKDFDSLFHLAQEIRGRLVGSVATGNTDELTRFEEVLEDLGVPHDFGSGWVTDVELLERLKEADYFYLPQKDYDHWNNSATARFVANLDRPLFLPPHHPFLDMDDGAIFASKEDLPRLVAHFREGVHYDQAVARVRAFRERAAMARTASAIRTALPAQQEAVGRVLFETPSVCSAERCLELSQAEQSLFCAALGADPARPESFPALFRAAQGRQFWRKHYELGDLIHTSLLESVHAIYLALAKRPVRFDELMRLLAPEGPPWQPGQVLSAAIHQALEDKAEPFHDPEILLLENGAVTDWRAQIAPERIEAFLDAKTARRARILQAAGQGAHPAVSNLAELLLIPADALADRPAPIDLSALDLHAVQAVRRPADRLARLVAAADAAGLRLGEAMVFDHLLPPEVEPRVRAYVLEDFLYYEGDHFLLNAIRRIDKRDPFGIEMVVLSGMMASLGRGAVLAHLLHRAEGRITVGGFDPDTPENRNFEAEAQAVRRFMDAARDPLSGLIEARNTYEVARRNNARWWLRAKTESDALWQAAKGEAGVLTLLYAYLGETAADRGDPARRRLDPVWRIDAQGRFLPPVADPDAGLVLAPGRRQAITPDLAGAMAGAARGFHAPEVPGAWTDGPEGRLQLVLPDGLPPGARLHLELGAFGTAALGQQRRLTLVLRDADELALPLLGEDGPPPLAELQFTLGRDQVTGFDMPLPEGAGGACVLHLALDRAASPSELGVSDDARKLGVLLRALELVAPKTDSEAEGEPEDTPQNPSVAAE
;
A
#
# COMPACT_ATOMS: atom_id res chain seq x y z
N MET A 1 -31.53 13.81 18.14
CA MET A 1 -30.62 13.13 17.21
C MET A 1 -30.47 13.95 15.93
N ILE A 2 -29.64 14.99 15.92
CA ILE A 2 -29.04 15.61 14.72
C ILE A 2 -27.55 15.91 15.04
N PRO A 3 -26.58 15.55 14.16
CA PRO A 3 -25.34 14.86 14.56
C PRO A 3 -24.00 15.56 14.11
N PRO A 4 -22.82 14.97 14.40
CA PRO A 4 -21.40 15.22 14.01
C PRO A 4 -21.05 15.86 12.69
N ALA A 5 -21.98 15.90 11.75
CA ALA A 5 -21.74 16.63 10.52
C ALA A 5 -21.73 18.12 10.70
N GLU A 6 -22.24 18.68 11.79
CA GLU A 6 -21.89 20.06 12.12
C GLU A 6 -20.40 20.19 12.42
N THR A 7 -19.78 19.22 13.09
CA THR A 7 -18.33 19.20 13.33
C THR A 7 -17.53 18.99 12.04
N LEU A 8 -17.93 18.02 11.19
CA LEU A 8 -17.28 17.81 9.89
C LEU A 8 -17.57 18.96 8.89
N SER A 9 -18.78 19.54 8.88
CA SER A 9 -19.14 20.71 8.06
C SER A 9 -18.45 21.97 8.57
N ALA A 10 -18.33 22.17 9.89
CA ALA A 10 -17.57 23.26 10.49
C ALA A 10 -16.07 23.11 10.25
N ALA A 11 -15.53 21.90 10.39
CA ALA A 11 -14.16 21.57 10.01
C ALA A 11 -13.94 21.78 8.51
N ALA A 12 -14.87 21.36 7.65
CA ALA A 12 -14.83 21.61 6.21
C ALA A 12 -14.79 23.12 5.92
N ARG A 13 -15.69 23.91 6.52
CA ARG A 13 -15.73 25.37 6.36
C ARG A 13 -14.46 26.04 6.90
N ARG A 14 -13.88 25.54 8.00
CA ARG A 14 -12.62 26.04 8.59
C ARG A 14 -11.40 25.70 7.73
N ILE A 15 -11.31 24.46 7.24
CA ILE A 15 -10.14 23.94 6.53
C ILE A 15 -10.16 24.39 5.06
N LEU A 16 -11.29 24.22 4.37
CA LEU A 16 -11.47 24.50 2.95
C LEU A 16 -11.83 25.98 2.67
N GLY A 17 -12.20 26.74 3.70
CA GLY A 17 -12.74 28.10 3.56
C GLY A 17 -14.24 28.11 3.22
N PRO A 18 -14.86 29.30 3.02
CA PRO A 18 -16.23 29.38 2.54
C PRO A 18 -16.35 28.64 1.21
N ALA A 19 -17.32 27.74 1.10
CA ALA A 19 -17.55 26.98 -0.12
C ALA A 19 -17.59 27.96 -1.29
N ARG A 20 -16.66 27.82 -2.26
CA ARG A 20 -16.94 28.40 -3.58
C ARG A 20 -18.24 27.74 -4.00
N PRO A 21 -19.33 28.50 -4.25
CA PRO A 21 -20.50 27.89 -4.85
C PRO A 21 -19.99 27.16 -6.09
N VAL A 22 -20.40 25.89 -6.25
CA VAL A 22 -20.34 25.25 -7.56
C VAL A 22 -20.92 26.29 -8.50
N ALA A 23 -20.10 26.81 -9.42
CA ALA A 23 -20.59 27.78 -10.36
C ALA A 23 -21.82 27.13 -11.00
N SER A 24 -23.01 27.68 -10.72
CA SER A 24 -24.14 27.40 -11.58
C SER A 24 -23.62 27.62 -12.99
N PRO A 25 -23.72 26.62 -13.88
CA PRO A 25 -23.15 26.73 -15.21
C PRO A 25 -23.66 28.06 -15.78
N PRO A 26 -22.77 28.94 -16.28
CA PRO A 26 -23.19 30.21 -16.85
C PRO A 26 -24.27 29.88 -17.89
N GLY A 27 -25.47 30.45 -17.68
CA GLY A 27 -26.67 30.06 -18.38
C GLY A 27 -26.45 29.99 -19.89
N GLY A 28 -26.85 28.87 -20.49
CA GLY A 28 -26.84 28.69 -21.94
C GLY A 28 -26.01 27.53 -22.48
N PHE A 29 -25.86 26.41 -21.77
CA PHE A 29 -25.59 25.11 -22.40
C PHE A 29 -26.47 24.04 -21.74
N SER A 30 -27.45 23.57 -22.48
CA SER A 30 -28.18 22.35 -22.15
C SER A 30 -27.25 21.17 -22.47
N ASP A 31 -26.49 20.71 -21.49
CA ASP A 31 -26.00 19.33 -21.40
C ASP A 31 -25.42 19.16 -19.99
N GLY A 32 -25.85 18.11 -19.28
CA GLY A 32 -25.36 17.78 -17.94
C GLY A 32 -23.86 17.47 -17.89
N PRO A 33 -23.31 17.04 -16.74
CA PRO A 33 -21.88 16.73 -16.62
C PRO A 33 -21.43 15.74 -17.71
N ALA A 34 -20.20 15.93 -18.19
CA ALA A 34 -19.60 15.15 -19.27
C ALA A 34 -19.58 13.65 -18.87
N GLY A 35 -20.56 12.89 -19.36
CA GLY A 35 -20.68 11.47 -19.08
C GLY A 35 -19.62 10.62 -19.82
N PRO A 36 -19.58 9.30 -19.56
CA PRO A 36 -19.05 8.32 -20.51
C PRO A 36 -19.49 8.65 -21.94
N SER A 37 -18.54 8.80 -22.86
CA SER A 37 -18.90 9.01 -24.27
C SER A 37 -19.45 7.71 -24.88
N PRO A 38 -20.34 7.79 -25.88
CA PRO A 38 -21.01 6.62 -26.44
C PRO A 38 -20.03 5.76 -27.24
N LEU A 39 -20.02 4.44 -26.98
CA LEU A 39 -19.11 3.50 -27.65
C LEU A 39 -19.07 3.69 -29.17
N ARG A 40 -17.98 4.27 -29.68
CA ARG A 40 -17.77 4.42 -31.13
C ARG A 40 -17.49 3.06 -31.76
N ARG A 41 -18.51 2.47 -32.41
CA ARG A 41 -18.36 1.22 -33.14
C ARG A 41 -17.51 1.42 -34.41
N ALA A 42 -16.27 0.95 -34.37
CA ALA A 42 -15.47 0.75 -35.58
C ALA A 42 -15.90 -0.56 -36.28
N PRO A 43 -15.73 -0.67 -37.62
CA PRO A 43 -15.95 -1.92 -38.33
C PRO A 43 -15.10 -3.04 -37.71
N LEU A 44 -15.73 -4.17 -37.39
CA LEU A 44 -15.04 -5.35 -36.87
C LEU A 44 -14.27 -6.02 -38.03
N PRO A 45 -12.95 -6.27 -37.89
CA PRO A 45 -12.21 -7.04 -38.88
C PRO A 45 -12.83 -8.43 -39.09
N GLU A 46 -12.81 -8.92 -40.33
CA GLU A 46 -13.28 -10.27 -40.65
C GLU A 46 -12.49 -11.34 -39.87
N GLY A 47 -13.19 -12.34 -39.32
CA GLY A 47 -12.57 -13.42 -38.53
C GLY A 47 -11.96 -12.99 -37.19
N TYR A 48 -12.21 -11.76 -36.71
CA TYR A 48 -11.57 -11.25 -35.48
C TYR A 48 -11.80 -12.14 -34.26
N ALA A 49 -13.02 -12.63 -34.04
CA ALA A 49 -13.31 -13.50 -32.89
C ALA A 49 -12.63 -14.88 -33.01
N ASP A 50 -12.45 -15.38 -34.23
CA ASP A 50 -11.82 -16.68 -34.50
C ASP A 50 -10.28 -16.60 -34.45
N THR A 51 -9.73 -15.40 -34.64
CA THR A 51 -8.28 -15.15 -34.64
C THR A 51 -7.72 -14.97 -33.23
N TRP A 52 -8.56 -14.56 -32.27
CA TRP A 52 -8.11 -14.13 -30.94
C TRP A 52 -8.87 -14.87 -29.83
N GLU A 53 -8.27 -15.92 -29.26
CA GLU A 53 -8.96 -16.78 -28.26
C GLU A 53 -9.39 -15.99 -27.01
N ASP A 54 -8.58 -15.01 -26.59
CA ASP A 54 -8.86 -14.17 -25.42
C ASP A 54 -10.17 -13.35 -25.57
N VAL A 55 -10.62 -13.10 -26.80
CA VAL A 55 -11.90 -12.44 -27.09
C VAL A 55 -13.08 -13.34 -26.77
N ALA A 56 -13.00 -14.61 -27.16
CA ALA A 56 -14.02 -15.61 -26.82
C ALA A 56 -14.07 -15.82 -25.30
N ARG A 57 -12.91 -15.83 -24.65
CA ARG A 57 -12.77 -15.95 -23.18
C ARG A 57 -13.36 -14.76 -22.45
N ALA A 58 -13.07 -13.53 -22.87
CA ALA A 58 -13.66 -12.32 -22.28
C ALA A 58 -15.20 -12.33 -22.35
N ARG A 59 -15.78 -12.91 -23.41
CA ARG A 59 -17.23 -13.11 -23.54
C ARG A 59 -17.76 -14.20 -22.61
N ALA A 60 -17.08 -15.35 -22.55
CA ALA A 60 -17.46 -16.44 -21.66
C ALA A 60 -17.42 -16.02 -20.18
N LEU A 61 -16.57 -15.06 -19.84
CA LEU A 61 -16.44 -14.48 -18.50
C LEU A 61 -17.36 -13.27 -18.25
N SER A 62 -18.26 -12.94 -19.19
CA SER A 62 -19.15 -11.78 -19.13
C SER A 62 -18.40 -10.47 -18.82
N ILE A 63 -17.14 -10.35 -19.22
CA ILE A 63 -16.38 -9.09 -19.14
C ILE A 63 -16.85 -8.16 -20.26
N LEU A 64 -17.18 -8.74 -21.43
CA LEU A 64 -17.71 -8.07 -22.61
C LEU A 64 -18.80 -8.94 -23.26
N ASN A 65 -19.76 -8.32 -23.95
CA ASN A 65 -20.90 -9.03 -24.54
C ASN A 65 -20.57 -9.60 -25.93
N ASP A 66 -19.84 -8.85 -26.76
CA ASP A 66 -19.56 -9.22 -28.15
C ASP A 66 -18.16 -8.82 -28.65
N PRO A 67 -17.67 -9.44 -29.75
CA PRO A 67 -16.34 -9.14 -30.30
C PRO A 67 -16.18 -7.71 -30.82
N ALA A 68 -17.26 -7.05 -31.27
CA ALA A 68 -17.21 -5.67 -31.74
C ALA A 68 -16.95 -4.70 -30.59
N GLN A 69 -17.52 -4.98 -29.42
CA GLN A 69 -17.23 -4.25 -28.18
C GLN A 69 -15.76 -4.42 -27.78
N HIS A 70 -15.23 -5.65 -27.80
CA HIS A 70 -13.81 -5.90 -27.50
C HIS A 70 -12.89 -5.17 -28.48
N HIS A 71 -13.19 -5.20 -29.79
CA HIS A 71 -12.43 -4.48 -30.79
C HIS A 71 -12.45 -2.97 -30.56
N ALA A 72 -13.61 -2.40 -30.23
CA ALA A 72 -13.75 -0.97 -30.00
C ALA A 72 -13.01 -0.48 -28.75
N LEU A 73 -13.03 -1.25 -27.66
CA LEU A 73 -12.34 -0.91 -26.41
C LEU A 73 -10.83 -1.18 -26.48
N TYR A 74 -10.42 -2.30 -27.06
CA TYR A 74 -9.05 -2.80 -26.97
C TYR A 74 -8.42 -3.04 -28.32
N GLY A 75 -9.05 -3.89 -29.14
CA GLY A 75 -8.43 -4.45 -30.34
C GLY A 75 -7.90 -3.43 -31.33
N ARG A 76 -8.64 -2.32 -31.51
CA ARG A 76 -8.26 -1.24 -32.42
C ARG A 76 -6.95 -0.56 -31.98
N GLN A 77 -6.89 -0.11 -30.72
CA GLN A 77 -5.73 0.60 -30.17
C GLN A 77 -4.54 -0.33 -29.88
N GLN A 78 -4.81 -1.62 -29.68
CA GLN A 78 -3.77 -2.66 -29.66
C GLN A 78 -3.20 -2.95 -31.05
N GLY A 79 -3.77 -2.39 -32.11
CA GLY A 79 -3.34 -2.65 -33.48
C GLY A 79 -3.48 -4.12 -33.88
N ARG A 80 -4.47 -4.85 -33.34
CA ARG A 80 -4.61 -6.31 -33.56
C ARG A 80 -4.74 -6.69 -35.04
N ALA A 81 -5.36 -5.83 -35.85
CA ALA A 81 -5.43 -6.04 -37.30
C ALA A 81 -4.04 -6.01 -37.97
N VAL A 82 -3.10 -5.23 -37.42
CA VAL A 82 -1.70 -5.23 -37.86
C VAL A 82 -0.98 -6.45 -37.30
N LEU A 83 -1.14 -6.76 -36.01
CA LEU A 83 -0.50 -7.92 -35.37
C LEU A 83 -0.87 -9.24 -36.07
N ALA A 84 -2.14 -9.44 -36.42
CA ALA A 84 -2.60 -10.64 -37.12
C ALA A 84 -1.98 -10.81 -38.51
N ARG A 85 -1.47 -9.73 -39.13
CA ARG A 85 -0.73 -9.77 -40.41
C ARG A 85 0.77 -10.00 -40.21
N ILE A 86 1.30 -9.85 -38.99
CA ILE A 86 2.68 -10.19 -38.63
C ILE A 86 2.74 -11.69 -38.30
N THR A 87 2.34 -12.51 -39.28
CA THR A 87 2.34 -13.97 -39.16
C THR A 87 3.02 -14.56 -40.40
N GLY A 88 4.31 -14.88 -40.27
CA GLY A 88 5.00 -15.88 -41.10
C GLY A 88 5.10 -15.68 -42.62
N ASP A 89 5.60 -14.53 -43.12
CA ASP A 89 6.40 -14.40 -44.37
C ASP A 89 6.99 -12.97 -44.44
N ILE A 90 7.56 -12.46 -43.33
CA ILE A 90 8.21 -11.15 -43.32
C ILE A 90 9.58 -11.29 -43.98
N ARG A 91 9.70 -10.76 -45.22
CA ARG A 91 10.94 -10.76 -46.01
C ARG A 91 11.73 -9.46 -45.89
N ARG A 92 11.08 -8.36 -45.50
CA ARG A 92 11.73 -7.06 -45.34
C ARG A 92 11.39 -6.43 -44.01
N VAL A 93 12.39 -5.81 -43.40
CA VAL A 93 12.26 -5.02 -42.17
C VAL A 93 12.82 -3.62 -42.40
N VAL A 94 12.12 -2.60 -41.91
CA VAL A 94 12.67 -1.24 -41.77
C VAL A 94 12.72 -0.92 -40.28
N MET A 95 13.92 -0.67 -39.75
CA MET A 95 14.10 -0.31 -38.35
C MET A 95 14.31 1.19 -38.22
N ILE A 96 13.40 1.86 -37.53
CA ILE A 96 13.45 3.28 -37.19
C ILE A 96 14.08 3.40 -35.80
N SER A 97 15.33 3.88 -35.76
CA SER A 97 16.11 4.01 -34.54
C SER A 97 16.81 5.37 -34.49
N PRO A 98 16.20 6.39 -33.84
CA PRO A 98 16.79 7.74 -33.74
C PRO A 98 18.21 7.76 -33.16
N SER A 99 18.46 6.84 -32.23
CA SER A 99 19.72 6.60 -31.55
C SER A 99 20.72 5.73 -32.32
N HIS A 100 20.40 5.32 -33.55
CA HIS A 100 21.34 4.50 -34.34
C HIS A 100 22.67 5.22 -34.54
N LEU A 101 23.77 4.46 -34.39
CA LEU A 101 25.17 4.93 -34.39
C LEU A 101 25.50 5.97 -33.30
N LYS A 102 24.62 6.16 -32.31
CA LYS A 102 24.90 6.99 -31.15
C LYS A 102 25.38 6.12 -30.00
N GLN A 103 26.35 6.62 -29.26
CA GLN A 103 26.94 5.99 -28.09
C GLN A 103 25.92 5.93 -26.94
N CYS A 104 25.07 4.90 -26.94
CA CYS A 104 24.06 4.66 -25.90
C CYS A 104 23.50 3.23 -25.96
N GLY A 105 23.06 2.69 -24.82
CA GLY A 105 22.58 1.31 -24.73
C GLY A 105 21.38 0.99 -25.65
N ILE A 106 20.43 1.91 -25.80
CA ILE A 106 19.26 1.73 -26.68
C ILE A 106 19.63 1.74 -28.18
N GLY A 107 20.66 2.51 -28.56
CA GLY A 107 21.20 2.54 -29.91
C GLY A 107 21.94 1.24 -30.24
N GLU A 108 22.76 0.76 -29.31
CA GLU A 108 23.47 -0.52 -29.44
C GLU A 108 22.50 -1.71 -29.48
N TYR A 109 21.47 -1.72 -28.64
CA TYR A 109 20.41 -2.72 -28.73
C TYR A 109 19.75 -2.74 -30.10
N GLY A 110 19.43 -1.55 -30.65
CA GLY A 110 18.88 -1.45 -32.00
C GLY A 110 19.80 -2.06 -33.06
N ARG A 111 21.11 -1.87 -32.95
CA ARG A 111 22.11 -2.50 -33.83
C ARG A 111 22.13 -4.02 -33.68
N TYR A 112 22.12 -4.54 -32.45
CA TYR A 112 22.10 -5.99 -32.20
C TYR A 112 20.86 -6.66 -32.78
N LEU A 113 19.69 -6.08 -32.53
CA LEU A 113 18.43 -6.61 -33.03
C LEU A 113 18.37 -6.57 -34.56
N ALA A 114 18.83 -5.47 -35.17
CA ALA A 114 18.93 -5.36 -36.63
C ALA A 114 19.86 -6.43 -37.22
N GLY A 115 21.01 -6.70 -36.56
CA GLY A 115 21.96 -7.73 -36.98
C GLY A 115 21.37 -9.14 -36.95
N GLU A 116 20.62 -9.50 -35.91
CA GLU A 116 19.95 -10.80 -35.85
C GLU A 116 18.80 -10.91 -36.83
N LEU A 117 18.00 -9.84 -37.02
CA LEU A 117 16.93 -9.82 -38.00
C LEU A 117 17.46 -9.98 -39.43
N ALA A 118 18.60 -9.37 -39.76
CA ALA A 118 19.25 -9.49 -41.08
C ALA A 118 19.61 -10.94 -41.46
N ARG A 119 19.77 -11.83 -40.48
CA ARG A 119 20.01 -13.26 -40.71
C ARG A 119 18.74 -14.06 -41.01
N GLN A 120 17.57 -13.47 -40.76
CA GLN A 120 16.29 -14.16 -40.79
C GLN A 120 15.31 -13.59 -41.84
N VAL A 121 15.66 -12.48 -42.48
CA VAL A 121 14.86 -11.81 -43.53
C VAL A 121 15.75 -11.49 -44.74
N ASP A 122 15.14 -11.28 -45.91
CA ASP A 122 15.86 -10.99 -47.16
C ASP A 122 16.55 -9.62 -47.13
N ARG A 123 15.93 -8.63 -46.47
CA ARG A 123 16.45 -7.26 -46.41
C ARG A 123 16.08 -6.53 -45.13
N ILE A 124 17.04 -5.79 -44.58
CA ILE A 124 16.80 -4.81 -43.52
C ILE A 124 17.34 -3.44 -43.91
N ASP A 125 16.57 -2.39 -43.66
CA ASP A 125 17.01 -1.00 -43.78
C ASP A 125 16.90 -0.32 -42.40
N VAL A 126 18.00 0.27 -41.90
CA VAL A 126 18.00 1.01 -40.62
C VAL A 126 18.01 2.51 -40.91
N VAL A 127 16.99 3.22 -40.45
CA VAL A 127 16.86 4.67 -40.62
C VAL A 127 16.65 5.36 -39.27
N ARG A 128 16.84 6.68 -39.21
CA ARG A 128 16.79 7.44 -37.94
C ARG A 128 15.48 8.19 -37.70
N THR A 129 14.63 8.35 -38.71
CA THR A 129 13.36 9.07 -38.64
C THR A 129 12.30 8.38 -39.48
N THR A 130 11.03 8.60 -39.15
CA THR A 130 9.92 8.07 -39.97
C THR A 130 9.86 8.70 -41.36
N SER A 131 10.32 9.95 -41.49
CA SER A 131 10.38 10.63 -42.78
C SER A 131 11.38 9.97 -43.74
N ALA A 132 12.51 9.45 -43.20
CA ALA A 132 13.47 8.67 -43.99
C ALA A 132 12.91 7.29 -44.40
N ALA A 133 12.12 6.65 -43.53
CA ALA A 133 11.41 5.41 -43.89
C ALA A 133 10.38 5.65 -45.01
N LEU A 134 9.60 6.74 -44.96
CA LEU A 134 8.63 7.10 -46.00
C LEU A 134 9.29 7.31 -47.38
N ALA A 135 10.53 7.80 -47.41
CA ALA A 135 11.27 8.03 -48.63
C ALA A 135 11.60 6.74 -49.41
N LEU A 136 11.46 5.55 -48.79
CA LEU A 136 11.59 4.27 -49.47
C LEU A 136 10.43 3.99 -50.46
N GLY A 137 9.32 4.72 -50.34
CA GLY A 137 8.15 4.60 -51.21
C GLY A 137 7.39 3.28 -51.02
N ARG A 138 6.33 3.10 -51.82
CA ARG A 138 5.41 1.96 -51.69
C ARG A 138 6.10 0.61 -51.93
N GLU A 139 6.91 0.51 -52.99
CA GLU A 139 7.73 -0.68 -53.26
C GLU A 139 8.68 -1.01 -52.10
N GLY A 140 9.11 0.02 -51.37
CA GLY A 140 9.94 -0.09 -50.18
C GLY A 140 9.25 -0.68 -48.96
N LEU A 141 7.93 -0.50 -48.86
CA LEU A 141 7.17 -0.62 -47.60
C LEU A 141 6.00 -1.61 -47.66
N GLU A 142 5.54 -2.01 -48.84
CA GLU A 142 4.44 -2.97 -49.00
C GLU A 142 4.82 -4.32 -48.38
N GLY A 143 4.00 -4.81 -47.43
CA GLY A 143 4.28 -6.04 -46.68
C GLY A 143 5.51 -5.99 -45.76
N THR A 144 6.13 -4.82 -45.60
CA THR A 144 7.35 -4.64 -44.79
C THR A 144 7.01 -4.41 -43.33
N LEU A 145 7.73 -5.09 -42.43
CA LEU A 145 7.63 -4.84 -40.99
C LEU A 145 8.44 -3.59 -40.64
N VAL A 146 7.77 -2.54 -40.16
CA VAL A 146 8.40 -1.29 -39.74
C VAL A 146 8.52 -1.26 -38.22
N ILE A 147 9.72 -1.45 -37.70
CA ILE A 147 9.99 -1.51 -36.26
C ILE A 147 10.47 -0.13 -35.78
N VAL A 148 9.77 0.45 -34.81
CA VAL A 148 10.21 1.67 -34.13
C VAL A 148 10.88 1.31 -32.81
N ASN A 149 12.17 1.61 -32.70
CA ASN A 149 12.92 1.50 -31.46
C ASN A 149 12.63 2.73 -30.58
N HIS A 150 11.77 2.56 -29.56
CA HIS A 150 11.22 3.66 -28.77
C HIS A 150 11.69 3.62 -27.30
N GLY A 151 11.98 4.81 -26.78
CA GLY A 151 12.22 5.09 -25.37
C GLY A 151 11.70 6.49 -25.03
N PRO A 152 11.32 6.76 -23.77
CA PRO A 152 10.78 8.05 -23.35
C PRO A 152 11.72 9.21 -23.72
N GLY A 153 11.18 10.22 -24.39
CA GLY A 153 11.92 11.41 -24.81
C GLY A 153 12.89 11.24 -25.98
N LEU A 154 12.96 10.05 -26.61
CA LEU A 154 13.71 9.88 -27.88
C LEU A 154 13.05 10.64 -29.02
N PHE A 155 11.73 10.65 -29.04
CA PHE A 155 10.93 11.54 -29.86
C PHE A 155 10.57 12.77 -29.02
N ASP A 156 10.26 13.89 -29.65
CA ASP A 156 10.04 15.21 -29.04
C ASP A 156 11.31 15.97 -28.59
N GLY A 157 12.50 15.45 -28.90
CA GLY A 157 13.76 16.20 -28.72
C GLY A 157 14.20 16.42 -27.26
N LEU A 158 13.57 15.75 -26.29
CA LEU A 158 13.83 15.92 -24.86
C LEU A 158 15.22 15.42 -24.44
N ASN A 159 15.78 14.46 -25.18
CA ASN A 159 17.20 14.13 -25.12
C ASN A 159 17.89 14.50 -26.44
N PRO A 160 18.49 15.69 -26.58
CA PRO A 160 19.10 16.12 -27.85
C PRO A 160 20.30 15.26 -28.25
N ARG A 161 20.99 14.63 -27.29
CA ARG A 161 22.08 13.70 -27.58
C ARG A 161 21.57 12.44 -28.26
N LEU A 162 20.38 11.94 -27.93
CA LEU A 162 19.83 10.68 -28.46
C LEU A 162 18.77 10.85 -29.55
N SER A 163 18.03 11.95 -29.54
CA SER A 163 16.93 12.25 -30.47
C SER A 163 17.39 12.74 -31.86
N GLN A 164 16.47 12.77 -32.82
CA GLN A 164 16.60 13.51 -34.09
C GLN A 164 15.66 14.73 -34.17
N GLY A 165 14.95 15.06 -33.08
CA GLY A 165 14.01 16.18 -33.03
C GLY A 165 12.63 15.91 -33.67
N GLU A 166 12.38 14.68 -34.15
CA GLU A 166 11.06 14.27 -34.63
C GLU A 166 10.08 14.15 -33.46
N SER A 167 8.89 14.75 -33.57
CA SER A 167 7.86 14.68 -32.52
C SER A 167 7.10 13.36 -32.54
N THR A 168 6.54 12.97 -31.39
CA THR A 168 5.66 11.80 -31.27
C THR A 168 4.45 11.90 -32.20
N THR A 169 3.88 13.10 -32.34
CA THR A 169 2.77 13.34 -33.28
C THR A 169 3.18 13.07 -34.74
N ARG A 170 4.37 13.52 -35.15
CA ARG A 170 4.87 13.30 -36.52
C ARG A 170 5.16 11.81 -36.77
N LEU A 171 5.74 11.13 -35.79
CA LEU A 171 5.95 9.68 -35.79
C LEU A 171 4.65 8.94 -36.12
N LEU A 172 3.59 9.18 -35.33
CA LEU A 172 2.31 8.49 -35.50
C LEU A 172 1.63 8.80 -36.84
N GLN A 173 1.64 10.06 -37.28
CA GLN A 173 1.11 10.45 -38.59
C GLN A 173 1.78 9.69 -39.74
N ASN A 174 3.11 9.61 -39.72
CA ASN A 174 3.86 8.96 -40.77
C ASN A 174 3.67 7.44 -40.76
N LEU A 175 3.65 6.80 -39.58
CA LEU A 175 3.35 5.37 -39.47
C LEU A 175 1.95 5.04 -40.01
N GLU A 176 0.97 5.90 -39.79
CA GLU A 176 -0.38 5.70 -40.30
C GLU A 176 -0.45 5.81 -41.83
N VAL A 177 0.29 6.75 -42.43
CA VAL A 177 0.47 6.83 -43.89
C VAL A 177 1.11 5.56 -44.43
N MET A 178 2.21 5.09 -43.82
CA MET A 178 2.87 3.84 -44.24
C MET A 178 1.90 2.65 -44.19
N ARG A 179 1.08 2.56 -43.14
CA ARG A 179 0.12 1.46 -42.96
C ARG A 179 -1.02 1.53 -43.97
N ARG A 180 -1.70 2.67 -44.09
CA ARG A 180 -2.92 2.82 -44.89
C ARG A 180 -2.64 2.95 -46.38
N GLU A 181 -1.62 3.71 -46.76
CA GLU A 181 -1.36 4.06 -48.16
C GLU A 181 -0.30 3.18 -48.81
N MET A 182 0.64 2.63 -48.00
CA MET A 182 1.77 1.85 -48.51
C MET A 182 1.75 0.37 -48.11
N GLY A 183 0.76 -0.06 -47.32
CA GLY A 183 0.60 -1.48 -46.95
C GLY A 183 1.63 -2.02 -45.96
N ALA A 184 2.35 -1.13 -45.25
CA ALA A 184 3.35 -1.50 -44.24
C ALA A 184 2.71 -2.06 -42.97
N LEU A 185 3.52 -2.76 -42.17
CA LEU A 185 3.15 -3.33 -40.88
C LEU A 185 3.95 -2.63 -39.77
N PRO A 186 3.52 -1.46 -39.27
CA PRO A 186 4.25 -0.75 -38.22
C PRO A 186 4.10 -1.41 -36.85
N LEU A 187 5.17 -1.36 -36.05
CA LEU A 187 5.25 -1.90 -34.70
C LEU A 187 6.15 -1.01 -33.84
N ILE A 188 5.68 -0.58 -32.67
CA ILE A 188 6.48 0.20 -31.72
C ILE A 188 6.99 -0.70 -30.60
N ILE A 189 8.30 -0.68 -30.36
CA ILE A 189 8.95 -1.45 -29.31
C ILE A 189 9.39 -0.51 -28.20
N HIS A 190 8.86 -0.71 -26.99
CA HIS A 190 9.15 0.12 -25.82
C HIS A 190 10.25 -0.50 -24.95
N HIS A 191 11.35 0.24 -24.80
CA HIS A 191 12.46 -0.09 -23.90
C HIS A 191 12.23 0.31 -22.45
N SER A 192 11.41 1.34 -22.24
CA SER A 192 10.94 1.74 -20.93
C SER A 192 9.58 2.41 -21.06
N LEU A 193 8.80 2.31 -19.99
CA LEU A 193 7.45 2.84 -19.88
C LEU A 193 7.35 3.65 -18.59
N LEU A 194 6.58 4.73 -18.64
CA LEU A 194 6.40 5.65 -17.52
C LEU A 194 5.02 5.54 -16.90
N ASP A 195 4.94 5.93 -15.62
CA ASP A 195 3.70 6.19 -14.89
C ASP A 195 3.42 7.72 -14.87
N THR A 196 2.37 8.14 -14.15
CA THR A 196 1.88 9.53 -14.06
C THR A 196 2.86 10.51 -13.44
N ASP A 197 3.97 10.06 -12.85
CA ASP A 197 4.91 10.95 -12.14
C ASP A 197 5.69 11.88 -13.10
N HIS A 198 5.55 11.68 -14.41
CA HIS A 198 6.17 12.52 -15.42
C HIS A 198 5.17 12.97 -16.49
N ASP A 199 4.25 13.87 -16.13
CA ASP A 199 3.11 14.37 -16.91
C ASP A 199 3.38 14.51 -18.41
N LEU A 200 4.44 15.22 -18.79
CA LEU A 200 4.78 15.45 -20.19
C LEU A 200 5.07 14.15 -20.94
N LEU A 201 5.97 13.31 -20.43
CA LEU A 201 6.37 12.08 -21.13
C LEU A 201 5.25 11.05 -21.09
N PHE A 202 4.50 10.98 -19.98
CA PHE A 202 3.33 10.14 -19.86
C PHE A 202 2.23 10.55 -20.85
N SER A 203 2.01 11.85 -21.06
CA SER A 203 1.06 12.33 -22.08
C SER A 203 1.45 11.92 -23.51
N ARG A 204 2.74 11.87 -23.84
CA ARG A 204 3.23 11.42 -25.16
C ARG A 204 3.06 9.91 -25.33
N GLN A 205 3.32 9.14 -24.29
CA GLN A 205 2.99 7.72 -24.24
C GLN A 205 1.47 7.49 -24.43
N GLY A 206 0.64 8.35 -23.81
CA GLY A 206 -0.79 8.51 -24.07
C GLY A 206 -1.17 8.55 -25.55
N GLN A 207 -0.53 9.44 -26.31
CA GLN A 207 -0.78 9.60 -27.74
C GLN A 207 -0.51 8.31 -28.53
N ILE A 208 0.54 7.57 -28.15
CA ILE A 208 0.90 6.30 -28.80
C ILE A 208 -0.20 5.26 -28.57
N TRP A 209 -0.65 5.12 -27.32
CA TRP A 209 -1.69 4.16 -26.97
C TRP A 209 -3.08 4.48 -27.54
N GLN A 210 -3.34 5.73 -27.90
CA GLN A 210 -4.57 6.12 -28.59
C GLN A 210 -4.54 5.83 -30.10
N SER A 211 -3.37 5.51 -30.65
CA SER A 211 -3.21 5.20 -32.08
C SER A 211 -3.62 3.76 -32.42
N ASP A 212 -3.85 3.49 -33.71
CA ASP A 212 -4.12 2.13 -34.21
C ASP A 212 -2.81 1.32 -34.46
N ILE A 213 -1.67 1.84 -34.00
CA ILE A 213 -0.34 1.25 -34.21
C ILE A 213 -0.02 0.33 -33.02
N PRO A 214 0.28 -0.97 -33.26
CA PRO A 214 0.58 -1.89 -32.17
C PRO A 214 1.87 -1.50 -31.44
N SER A 215 1.83 -1.66 -30.12
CA SER A 215 2.96 -1.45 -29.22
C SER A 215 3.30 -2.74 -28.48
N ILE A 216 4.58 -3.00 -28.23
CA ILE A 216 5.05 -4.13 -27.42
C ILE A 216 5.97 -3.63 -26.31
N ALA A 217 6.05 -4.36 -25.21
CA ALA A 217 6.98 -4.07 -24.13
C ALA A 217 8.00 -5.19 -23.96
N PHE A 218 9.22 -4.83 -23.56
CA PHE A 218 10.21 -5.81 -23.10
C PHE A 218 10.11 -6.11 -21.58
N ILE A 219 9.09 -5.59 -20.91
CA ILE A 219 8.97 -5.61 -19.45
C ILE A 219 7.63 -6.24 -19.10
N SER A 220 7.67 -7.46 -18.57
CA SER A 220 6.47 -8.28 -18.36
C SER A 220 5.45 -7.62 -17.41
N SER A 221 5.93 -6.99 -16.33
CA SER A 221 5.08 -6.24 -15.41
C SER A 221 4.38 -5.05 -16.07
N ALA A 222 5.08 -4.35 -16.97
CA ALA A 222 4.51 -3.22 -17.70
C ALA A 222 3.49 -3.69 -18.75
N GLY A 223 3.74 -4.83 -19.41
CA GLY A 223 2.79 -5.43 -20.35
C GLY A 223 1.43 -5.73 -19.71
N ARG A 224 1.42 -6.24 -18.46
CA ARG A 224 0.18 -6.41 -17.68
C ARG A 224 -0.46 -5.06 -17.32
N GLN A 225 0.35 -4.07 -16.97
CA GLN A 225 -0.13 -2.75 -16.55
C GLN A 225 -0.77 -1.94 -17.69
N PHE A 226 -0.31 -2.14 -18.94
CA PHE A 226 -0.76 -1.41 -20.13
C PHE A 226 -1.46 -2.28 -21.18
N PHE A 227 -1.67 -3.56 -20.90
CA PHE A 227 -2.26 -4.56 -21.80
C PHE A 227 -1.55 -4.62 -23.17
N LEU A 228 -0.23 -4.77 -23.11
CA LEU A 228 0.67 -4.89 -24.25
C LEU A 228 1.26 -6.31 -24.31
N PRO A 229 1.49 -6.89 -25.51
CA PRO A 229 2.26 -8.11 -25.65
C PRO A 229 3.69 -7.87 -25.15
N THR A 230 4.25 -8.91 -24.53
CA THR A 230 5.56 -8.85 -23.89
C THR A 230 6.53 -9.80 -24.56
N LEU A 231 7.73 -9.31 -24.85
CA LEU A 231 8.84 -10.15 -25.33
C LEU A 231 10.02 -10.07 -24.36
N GLU A 232 10.84 -11.12 -24.36
CA GLU A 232 12.12 -11.12 -23.66
C GLU A 232 13.08 -10.11 -24.31
N LEU A 233 13.73 -9.28 -23.50
CA LEU A 233 14.84 -8.46 -23.98
C LEU A 233 16.05 -9.36 -24.24
N GLY A 234 16.54 -9.37 -25.47
CA GLY A 234 17.60 -10.28 -25.88
C GLY A 234 18.95 -10.01 -25.21
N VAL A 235 19.70 -11.07 -24.90
CA VAL A 235 21.13 -11.02 -24.58
C VAL A 235 21.92 -10.63 -25.83
N SER A 236 22.77 -9.61 -25.69
CA SER A 236 23.59 -9.05 -26.78
C SER A 236 24.39 -10.15 -27.49
N PRO A 237 24.29 -10.30 -28.83
CA PRO A 237 24.97 -11.34 -29.60
C PRO A 237 26.42 -10.93 -29.92
N VAL A 238 27.24 -10.80 -28.88
CA VAL A 238 28.63 -10.36 -28.99
C VAL A 238 29.59 -11.54 -28.94
N PRO A 239 30.71 -11.50 -29.68
CA PRO A 239 31.70 -12.57 -29.65
C PRO A 239 32.40 -12.59 -28.30
N VAL A 240 32.27 -13.69 -27.57
CA VAL A 240 32.88 -13.86 -26.25
C VAL A 240 34.36 -14.23 -26.43
N PRO A 241 35.30 -13.49 -25.81
CA PRO A 241 36.71 -13.84 -25.89
C PRO A 241 37.00 -15.17 -25.18
N GLU A 242 38.04 -15.87 -25.62
CA GLU A 242 38.49 -17.09 -24.92
C GLU A 242 38.91 -16.76 -23.49
N HIS A 243 38.56 -17.65 -22.56
CA HIS A 243 38.91 -17.51 -21.17
C HIS A 243 40.44 -17.53 -21.01
N THR A 244 41.01 -16.44 -20.50
CA THR A 244 42.47 -16.25 -20.46
C THR A 244 43.10 -16.50 -19.09
N TYR A 245 42.30 -16.68 -18.03
CA TYR A 245 42.88 -16.88 -16.70
C TYR A 245 43.40 -18.31 -16.50
N VAL A 246 44.68 -18.39 -16.10
CA VAL A 246 45.43 -19.60 -15.76
C VAL A 246 45.94 -19.41 -14.33
N GLY A 247 45.29 -20.06 -13.35
CA GLY A 247 45.65 -19.98 -11.93
C GLY A 247 44.51 -20.46 -11.02
N ASP A 248 44.78 -20.62 -9.74
CA ASP A 248 43.74 -20.90 -8.73
C ASP A 248 43.11 -19.58 -8.26
N ARG A 249 41.79 -19.45 -8.39
CA ARG A 249 41.06 -18.27 -7.91
C ARG A 249 41.28 -18.05 -6.41
N ASP A 250 41.45 -19.13 -5.66
CA ASP A 250 41.59 -19.05 -4.20
C ASP A 250 42.89 -18.37 -3.75
N GLU A 251 43.88 -18.25 -4.64
CA GLU A 251 45.18 -17.65 -4.35
C GLU A 251 45.25 -16.14 -4.60
N ARG A 252 44.17 -15.50 -5.11
CA ARG A 252 44.17 -14.07 -5.45
C ARG A 252 42.95 -13.31 -4.91
N PRO A 253 43.01 -11.96 -4.86
CA PRO A 253 41.82 -11.15 -4.61
C PRO A 253 40.73 -11.37 -5.66
N GLU A 254 39.48 -11.31 -5.23
CA GLU A 254 38.32 -11.41 -6.13
C GLU A 254 38.23 -10.19 -7.05
N VAL A 255 37.82 -10.42 -8.29
CA VAL A 255 37.70 -9.38 -9.30
C VAL A 255 36.22 -9.18 -9.65
N LEU A 256 35.71 -7.99 -9.35
CA LEU A 256 34.34 -7.58 -9.61
C LEU A 256 34.26 -6.80 -10.93
N GLY A 257 33.47 -7.31 -11.87
CA GLY A 257 33.18 -6.64 -13.12
C GLY A 257 32.03 -5.65 -13.00
N PHE A 258 32.19 -4.48 -13.58
CA PHE A 258 31.12 -3.49 -13.74
C PHE A 258 31.29 -2.67 -15.01
N PHE A 259 30.17 -2.27 -15.63
CA PHE A 259 30.22 -1.19 -16.61
C PHE A 259 28.97 -0.33 -16.66
N GLY A 260 29.16 0.89 -17.17
CA GLY A 260 28.10 1.79 -17.62
C GLY A 260 28.32 3.23 -17.16
N PHE A 261 27.24 4.02 -17.13
CA PHE A 261 27.37 5.46 -16.95
C PHE A 261 27.49 5.86 -15.46
N PHE A 262 28.46 6.71 -15.13
CA PHE A 262 28.58 7.37 -13.84
C PHE A 262 27.61 8.55 -13.80
N GLN A 263 26.43 8.32 -13.23
CA GLN A 263 25.46 9.36 -12.95
C GLN A 263 25.19 9.37 -11.45
N TYR A 264 25.65 10.42 -10.77
CA TYR A 264 25.39 10.61 -9.35
C TYR A 264 23.87 10.67 -9.12
N GLY A 265 23.35 9.78 -8.26
CA GLY A 265 21.92 9.65 -8.00
C GLY A 265 21.14 8.67 -8.90
N GLY A 266 21.74 8.16 -9.99
CA GLY A 266 21.10 7.16 -10.86
C GLY A 266 21.47 5.71 -10.50
N LYS A 267 22.77 5.41 -10.44
CA LYS A 267 23.31 4.12 -10.01
C LYS A 267 23.74 4.18 -8.54
N ASP A 268 23.75 3.03 -7.88
CA ASP A 268 24.15 2.89 -6.47
C ASP A 268 25.63 2.49 -6.33
N PHE A 269 26.53 3.39 -6.72
CA PHE A 269 27.97 3.14 -6.65
C PHE A 269 28.47 2.86 -5.23
N ASP A 270 27.79 3.40 -4.20
CA ASP A 270 28.12 3.14 -2.80
C ASP A 270 28.03 1.64 -2.46
N SER A 271 27.05 0.92 -3.03
CA SER A 271 26.94 -0.54 -2.84
C SER A 271 28.04 -1.31 -3.57
N LEU A 272 28.45 -0.87 -4.76
CA LEU A 272 29.55 -1.49 -5.49
C LEU A 272 30.89 -1.31 -4.77
N PHE A 273 31.17 -0.10 -4.28
CA PHE A 273 32.41 0.19 -3.55
C PHE A 273 32.43 -0.51 -2.20
N HIS A 274 31.30 -0.52 -1.48
CA HIS A 274 31.16 -1.26 -0.23
C HIS A 274 31.48 -2.75 -0.43
N LEU A 275 30.89 -3.38 -1.45
CA LEU A 275 31.19 -4.77 -1.77
C LEU A 275 32.70 -4.99 -2.02
N ALA A 276 33.30 -4.16 -2.88
CA ALA A 276 34.72 -4.28 -3.22
C ALA A 276 35.63 -4.17 -1.98
N GLN A 277 35.31 -3.27 -1.05
CA GLN A 277 36.06 -3.10 0.19
C GLN A 277 35.89 -4.30 1.13
N GLU A 278 34.67 -4.78 1.32
CA GLU A 278 34.37 -5.88 2.26
C GLU A 278 35.02 -7.20 1.83
N ILE A 279 35.01 -7.52 0.53
CA ILE A 279 35.67 -8.73 0.00
C ILE A 279 37.17 -8.51 -0.28
N ARG A 280 37.70 -7.29 -0.05
CA ARG A 280 39.06 -6.86 -0.40
C ARG A 280 39.39 -7.16 -1.87
N GLY A 281 38.40 -6.93 -2.74
CA GLY A 281 38.48 -7.23 -4.16
C GLY A 281 39.06 -6.09 -4.99
N ARG A 282 39.17 -6.35 -6.29
CA ARG A 282 39.55 -5.37 -7.33
C ARG A 282 38.38 -5.15 -8.28
N LEU A 283 38.16 -3.91 -8.70
CA LEU A 283 37.15 -3.58 -9.72
C LEU A 283 37.75 -3.61 -11.14
N VAL A 284 37.01 -4.12 -12.12
CA VAL A 284 37.38 -4.06 -13.55
C VAL A 284 36.21 -3.65 -14.42
N GLY A 285 36.50 -2.99 -15.54
CA GLY A 285 35.53 -2.76 -16.60
C GLY A 285 35.61 -1.37 -17.22
N SER A 286 34.45 -0.72 -17.39
CA SER A 286 34.41 0.59 -18.05
C SER A 286 33.33 1.50 -17.49
N VAL A 287 33.71 2.73 -17.17
CA VAL A 287 32.78 3.76 -16.68
C VAL A 287 32.75 4.93 -17.66
N ALA A 288 31.56 5.24 -18.17
CA ALA A 288 31.34 6.39 -19.03
C ALA A 288 30.84 7.58 -18.21
N THR A 289 31.36 8.78 -18.47
CA THR A 289 30.97 10.02 -17.77
C THR A 289 30.41 11.05 -18.76
N GLY A 290 29.71 12.06 -18.24
CA GLY A 290 29.14 13.14 -19.04
C GLY A 290 30.15 14.23 -19.41
N ASN A 291 31.20 14.37 -18.60
CA ASN A 291 32.30 15.33 -18.76
C ASN A 291 33.57 14.87 -17.99
N THR A 292 34.65 15.64 -18.10
CA THR A 292 35.95 15.37 -17.45
C THR A 292 35.92 15.54 -15.92
N ASP A 293 35.10 16.46 -15.41
CA ASP A 293 35.01 16.72 -13.96
C ASP A 293 34.38 15.52 -13.23
N GLU A 294 33.35 14.91 -13.83
CA GLU A 294 32.72 13.68 -13.33
C GLU A 294 33.68 12.49 -13.32
N LEU A 295 34.58 12.41 -14.32
CA LEU A 295 35.62 11.40 -14.35
C LEU A 295 36.65 11.61 -13.23
N THR A 296 37.12 12.85 -13.08
CA THR A 296 38.06 13.22 -12.01
C THR A 296 37.46 12.88 -10.64
N ARG A 297 36.19 13.22 -10.42
CA ARG A 297 35.48 12.90 -9.18
C ARG A 297 35.32 11.39 -8.95
N PHE A 298 35.08 10.62 -10.01
CA PHE A 298 35.01 9.16 -9.91
C PHE A 298 36.36 8.56 -9.51
N GLU A 299 37.45 9.05 -10.09
CA GLU A 299 38.82 8.66 -9.76
C GLU A 299 39.19 9.05 -8.33
N GLU A 300 38.91 10.28 -7.90
CA GLU A 300 39.10 10.77 -6.52
C GLU A 300 38.38 9.88 -5.50
N VAL A 301 37.12 9.50 -5.77
CA VAL A 301 36.36 8.63 -4.87
C VAL A 301 37.00 7.23 -4.74
N LEU A 302 37.51 6.67 -5.84
CA LEU A 302 38.18 5.38 -5.82
C LEU A 302 39.52 5.43 -5.07
N GLU A 303 40.29 6.52 -5.25
CA GLU A 303 41.54 6.78 -4.53
C GLU A 303 41.29 6.95 -3.03
N ASP A 304 40.32 7.79 -2.64
CA ASP A 304 39.95 8.05 -1.24
C ASP A 304 39.49 6.79 -0.51
N LEU A 305 38.74 5.92 -1.20
CA LEU A 305 38.26 4.65 -0.65
C LEU A 305 39.33 3.55 -0.68
N GLY A 306 40.47 3.78 -1.34
CA GLY A 306 41.57 2.82 -1.46
C GLY A 306 41.17 1.55 -2.22
N VAL A 307 40.22 1.61 -3.14
CA VAL A 307 39.71 0.44 -3.87
C VAL A 307 40.58 0.18 -5.10
N PRO A 308 41.29 -0.97 -5.19
CA PRO A 308 42.05 -1.32 -6.38
C PRO A 308 41.11 -1.45 -7.58
N HIS A 309 41.48 -0.85 -8.71
CA HIS A 309 40.65 -0.89 -9.91
C HIS A 309 41.47 -0.85 -11.20
N ASP A 310 40.90 -1.41 -12.25
CA ASP A 310 41.30 -1.25 -13.65
C ASP A 310 40.05 -0.89 -14.46
N PHE A 311 39.58 0.34 -14.23
CA PHE A 311 38.50 0.92 -15.02
C PHE A 311 39.13 1.79 -16.11
N GLY A 312 38.74 1.54 -17.36
CA GLY A 312 38.91 2.57 -18.36
C GLY A 312 37.72 3.53 -18.40
N SER A 313 37.97 4.73 -18.88
CA SER A 313 36.98 5.80 -19.02
C SER A 313 36.39 5.87 -20.43
N GLY A 314 35.15 6.34 -20.53
CA GLY A 314 34.53 6.72 -21.80
C GLY A 314 33.79 5.59 -22.53
N TRP A 315 33.41 5.87 -23.78
CA TRP A 315 32.70 4.92 -24.63
C TRP A 315 33.68 4.02 -25.37
N VAL A 316 33.54 2.71 -25.16
CA VAL A 316 34.39 1.67 -25.73
C VAL A 316 33.61 0.78 -26.68
N THR A 317 34.31 0.05 -27.55
CA THR A 317 33.68 -0.96 -28.43
C THR A 317 33.27 -2.20 -27.64
N ASP A 318 32.35 -3.01 -28.17
CA ASP A 318 31.93 -4.28 -27.53
C ASP A 318 33.12 -5.20 -27.24
N VAL A 319 34.04 -5.32 -28.20
CA VAL A 319 35.23 -6.17 -28.09
C VAL A 319 36.13 -5.66 -26.98
N GLU A 320 36.41 -4.36 -26.97
CA GLU A 320 37.22 -3.74 -25.91
C GLU A 320 36.56 -3.89 -24.53
N LEU A 321 35.24 -3.71 -24.44
CA LEU A 321 34.51 -3.88 -23.19
C LEU A 321 34.59 -5.32 -22.68
N LEU A 322 34.39 -6.31 -23.55
CA LEU A 322 34.51 -7.72 -23.18
C LEU A 322 35.94 -8.09 -22.77
N GLU A 323 36.94 -7.56 -23.48
CA GLU A 323 38.35 -7.76 -23.12
C GLU A 323 38.69 -7.24 -21.73
N ARG A 324 38.10 -6.12 -21.31
CA ARG A 324 38.26 -5.59 -19.95
C ARG A 324 37.47 -6.39 -18.90
N LEU A 325 36.27 -6.85 -19.25
CA LEU A 325 35.40 -7.57 -18.33
C LEU A 325 35.75 -9.07 -18.19
N LYS A 326 36.56 -9.65 -19.09
CA LYS A 326 36.89 -11.09 -19.08
C LYS A 326 37.61 -11.55 -17.81
N GLU A 327 38.29 -10.63 -17.13
CA GLU A 327 39.01 -10.88 -15.87
C GLU A 327 38.09 -10.97 -14.66
N ALA A 328 36.82 -10.57 -14.79
CA ALA A 328 35.87 -10.60 -13.70
C ALA A 328 35.55 -12.04 -13.26
N ASP A 329 35.55 -12.25 -11.95
CA ASP A 329 35.06 -13.46 -11.30
C ASP A 329 33.54 -13.41 -11.13
N TYR A 330 33.02 -12.20 -10.85
CA TYR A 330 31.61 -11.93 -10.57
C TYR A 330 31.19 -10.60 -11.20
N PHE A 331 29.89 -10.45 -11.47
CA PHE A 331 29.31 -9.16 -11.82
C PHE A 331 28.36 -8.69 -10.73
N TYR A 332 28.50 -7.43 -10.33
CA TYR A 332 27.49 -6.72 -9.57
C TYR A 332 27.10 -5.44 -10.31
N LEU A 333 25.81 -5.30 -10.65
CA LEU A 333 25.31 -4.15 -11.38
C LEU A 333 24.41 -3.29 -10.48
N PRO A 334 24.98 -2.29 -9.79
CA PRO A 334 24.21 -1.44 -8.90
C PRO A 334 23.20 -0.59 -9.67
N GLN A 335 22.00 -0.48 -9.11
CA GLN A 335 20.96 0.43 -9.56
C GLN A 335 20.21 0.92 -8.34
N LYS A 336 19.81 2.20 -8.31
CA LYS A 336 18.81 2.65 -7.34
C LYS A 336 17.42 2.20 -7.77
N ASP A 337 16.52 2.01 -6.82
CA ASP A 337 15.13 1.72 -7.13
C ASP A 337 14.40 2.99 -7.60
N TYR A 338 13.74 2.97 -8.77
CA TYR A 338 12.97 4.11 -9.31
C TYR A 338 11.65 3.68 -9.97
N ASP A 339 10.66 4.57 -9.96
CA ASP A 339 9.24 4.30 -10.32
C ASP A 339 8.92 4.33 -11.83
N HIS A 340 9.85 3.91 -12.69
CA HIS A 340 9.52 3.62 -14.09
C HIS A 340 9.85 2.18 -14.46
N TRP A 341 9.09 1.64 -15.41
CA TRP A 341 9.33 0.30 -15.91
C TRP A 341 10.46 0.35 -16.92
N ASN A 342 11.53 -0.36 -16.64
CA ASN A 342 12.65 -0.53 -17.56
C ASN A 342 13.23 -1.95 -17.45
N ASN A 343 14.23 -2.23 -18.28
CA ASN A 343 15.04 -3.43 -18.24
C ASN A 343 16.53 -3.06 -18.31
N SER A 344 17.40 -4.00 -17.98
CA SER A 344 18.84 -3.78 -18.03
C SER A 344 19.50 -4.48 -19.22
N ALA A 345 19.85 -3.68 -20.24
CA ALA A 345 20.73 -4.12 -21.32
C ALA A 345 22.14 -4.44 -20.80
N THR A 346 22.61 -3.76 -19.75
CA THR A 346 23.92 -3.99 -19.12
C THR A 346 24.01 -5.40 -18.52
N ALA A 347 22.97 -5.83 -17.79
CA ALA A 347 22.91 -7.16 -17.19
C ALA A 347 22.92 -8.27 -18.26
N ARG A 348 22.18 -8.04 -19.34
CA ARG A 348 22.15 -8.93 -20.49
C ARG A 348 23.45 -8.96 -21.27
N PHE A 349 24.21 -7.87 -21.31
CA PHE A 349 25.53 -7.85 -21.92
C PHE A 349 26.52 -8.72 -21.13
N VAL A 350 26.62 -8.54 -19.81
CA VAL A 350 27.57 -9.30 -18.97
C VAL A 350 27.22 -10.79 -18.86
N ALA A 351 25.95 -11.16 -19.05
CA ALA A 351 25.52 -12.56 -19.08
C ALA A 351 26.23 -13.39 -20.18
N ASN A 352 26.86 -12.76 -21.16
CA ASN A 352 27.69 -13.45 -22.16
C ASN A 352 28.93 -14.13 -21.57
N LEU A 353 29.46 -13.63 -20.44
CA LEU A 353 30.75 -14.05 -19.89
C LEU A 353 30.65 -15.29 -18.98
N ASP A 354 29.47 -15.87 -18.80
CA ASP A 354 29.23 -17.06 -17.97
C ASP A 354 29.89 -16.93 -16.58
N ARG A 355 29.47 -15.90 -15.83
CA ARG A 355 29.90 -15.60 -14.45
C ARG A 355 28.68 -15.41 -13.56
N PRO A 356 28.77 -15.64 -12.25
CA PRO A 356 27.70 -15.29 -11.33
C PRO A 356 27.36 -13.81 -11.45
N LEU A 357 26.06 -13.55 -11.48
CA LEU A 357 25.49 -12.22 -11.66
C LEU A 357 24.65 -11.86 -10.44
N PHE A 358 25.15 -10.91 -9.65
CA PHE A 358 24.46 -10.35 -8.51
C PHE A 358 23.76 -9.06 -8.91
N LEU A 359 22.47 -8.94 -8.59
CA LEU A 359 21.65 -7.78 -8.93
C LEU A 359 20.85 -7.34 -7.70
N PRO A 360 20.57 -6.05 -7.53
CA PRO A 360 19.57 -5.64 -6.56
C PRO A 360 18.17 -6.06 -7.04
N PRO A 361 17.20 -6.32 -6.15
CA PRO A 361 15.84 -6.75 -6.48
C PRO A 361 14.97 -5.59 -7.02
N HIS A 362 15.42 -4.92 -8.07
CA HIS A 362 14.78 -3.72 -8.62
C HIS A 362 14.22 -3.96 -10.01
N HIS A 363 13.25 -3.12 -10.42
CA HIS A 363 12.51 -3.28 -11.69
C HIS A 363 13.34 -3.68 -12.92
N PRO A 364 14.50 -3.07 -13.21
CA PRO A 364 15.27 -3.41 -14.40
C PRO A 364 15.80 -4.85 -14.47
N PHE A 365 15.73 -5.58 -13.35
CA PHE A 365 16.35 -6.90 -13.16
C PHE A 365 15.34 -7.98 -12.78
N LEU A 366 14.08 -7.63 -12.45
CA LEU A 366 13.10 -8.59 -11.94
C LEU A 366 12.77 -9.71 -12.93
N ASP A 367 12.97 -9.48 -14.23
CA ASP A 367 12.78 -10.47 -15.31
C ASP A 367 14.00 -11.39 -15.53
N MET A 368 15.05 -11.22 -14.73
CA MET A 368 16.26 -12.03 -14.72
C MET A 368 16.39 -12.83 -13.42
N ASP A 369 15.30 -13.03 -12.67
CA ASP A 369 15.29 -13.79 -11.42
C ASP A 369 15.78 -15.24 -11.60
N ASP A 370 15.55 -15.84 -12.77
CA ASP A 370 16.05 -17.15 -13.19
C ASP A 370 17.48 -17.14 -13.74
N GLY A 371 18.10 -15.97 -13.89
CA GLY A 371 19.45 -15.76 -14.43
C GLY A 371 20.43 -15.07 -13.47
N ALA A 372 19.96 -14.62 -12.31
CA ALA A 372 20.73 -13.83 -11.36
C ALA A 372 20.44 -14.23 -9.90
N ILE A 373 21.27 -13.71 -9.00
CA ILE A 373 21.09 -13.80 -7.55
C ILE A 373 20.77 -12.40 -7.04
N PHE A 374 19.60 -12.25 -6.42
CA PHE A 374 19.21 -10.98 -5.81
C PHE A 374 19.82 -10.81 -4.44
N ALA A 375 20.39 -9.62 -4.23
CA ALA A 375 21.06 -9.29 -2.98
C ALA A 375 20.79 -7.83 -2.60
N SER A 376 20.43 -7.63 -1.33
CA SER A 376 20.45 -6.31 -0.70
C SER A 376 21.89 -5.84 -0.50
N LYS A 377 22.09 -4.53 -0.32
CA LYS A 377 23.43 -3.96 -0.05
C LYS A 377 24.09 -4.62 1.17
N GLU A 378 23.30 -4.88 2.21
CA GLU A 378 23.78 -5.41 3.48
C GLU A 378 24.20 -6.88 3.39
N ASP A 379 23.52 -7.67 2.57
CA ASP A 379 23.75 -9.12 2.46
C ASP A 379 24.77 -9.48 1.37
N LEU A 380 25.02 -8.55 0.45
CA LEU A 380 25.83 -8.76 -0.75
C LEU A 380 27.24 -9.30 -0.49
N PRO A 381 28.07 -8.76 0.44
CA PRO A 381 29.41 -9.30 0.69
C PRO A 381 29.39 -10.77 1.16
N ARG A 382 28.43 -11.11 2.01
CA ARG A 382 28.31 -12.47 2.58
C ARG A 382 27.83 -13.47 1.54
N LEU A 383 26.91 -13.05 0.65
CA LEU A 383 26.47 -13.84 -0.50
C LEU A 383 27.62 -14.08 -1.48
N VAL A 384 28.35 -13.04 -1.86
CA VAL A 384 29.50 -13.18 -2.79
C VAL A 384 30.54 -14.15 -2.23
N ALA A 385 30.88 -14.03 -0.94
CA ALA A 385 31.80 -14.95 -0.27
C ALA A 385 31.33 -16.41 -0.28
N HIS A 386 30.02 -16.68 -0.15
CA HIS A 386 29.47 -18.04 -0.24
C HIS A 386 29.64 -18.63 -1.65
N PHE A 387 29.41 -17.83 -2.68
CA PHE A 387 29.59 -18.22 -4.09
C PHE A 387 31.06 -18.24 -4.55
N ARG A 388 32.01 -18.03 -3.63
CA ARG A 388 33.44 -18.32 -3.85
C ARG A 388 33.75 -19.80 -3.80
N GLU A 389 32.93 -20.62 -3.14
CA GLU A 389 33.16 -22.06 -3.16
C GLU A 389 32.82 -22.64 -4.55
N GLY A 390 33.67 -23.54 -5.06
CA GLY A 390 33.58 -24.03 -6.45
C GLY A 390 32.20 -24.59 -6.82
N VAL A 391 31.58 -25.37 -5.93
CA VAL A 391 30.26 -25.97 -6.16
C VAL A 391 29.18 -24.89 -6.34
N HIS A 392 29.15 -23.90 -5.46
CA HIS A 392 28.17 -22.81 -5.51
C HIS A 392 28.42 -21.89 -6.70
N TYR A 393 29.69 -21.62 -7.00
CA TYR A 393 30.07 -20.86 -8.19
C TYR A 393 29.55 -21.51 -9.47
N ASP A 394 29.78 -22.81 -9.65
CA ASP A 394 29.36 -23.55 -10.83
C ASP A 394 27.82 -23.56 -10.97
N GLN A 395 27.09 -23.65 -9.85
CA GLN A 395 25.63 -23.52 -9.83
C GLN A 395 25.18 -22.14 -10.35
N ALA A 396 25.81 -21.05 -9.87
CA ALA A 396 25.47 -19.70 -10.31
C ALA A 396 25.84 -19.46 -11.79
N VAL A 397 26.98 -19.99 -12.26
CA VAL A 397 27.37 -19.94 -13.68
C VAL A 397 26.38 -20.71 -14.56
N ALA A 398 25.99 -21.92 -14.15
CA ALA A 398 25.00 -22.71 -14.88
C ALA A 398 23.67 -21.98 -15.02
N ARG A 399 23.24 -21.26 -13.98
CA ARG A 399 22.05 -20.38 -14.00
C ARG A 399 22.18 -19.27 -15.04
N VAL A 400 23.28 -18.51 -15.02
CA VAL A 400 23.51 -17.42 -15.99
C VAL A 400 23.55 -17.95 -17.42
N ARG A 401 24.17 -19.11 -17.64
CA ARG A 401 24.22 -19.77 -18.95
C ARG A 401 22.84 -20.18 -19.44
N ALA A 402 22.03 -20.80 -18.58
CA ALA A 402 20.66 -21.20 -18.91
C ALA A 402 19.81 -19.98 -19.28
N PHE A 403 19.93 -18.88 -18.53
CA PHE A 403 19.29 -17.61 -18.86
C PHE A 403 19.76 -17.07 -20.21
N ARG A 404 21.08 -17.01 -20.46
CA ARG A 404 21.65 -16.53 -21.73
C ARG A 404 21.08 -17.29 -22.94
N GLU A 405 20.99 -18.61 -22.84
CA GLU A 405 20.44 -19.46 -23.89
C GLU A 405 18.92 -19.24 -24.07
N ARG A 406 18.18 -19.12 -22.96
CA ARG A 406 16.74 -18.83 -22.98
C ARG A 406 16.44 -17.47 -23.62
N ALA A 407 17.21 -16.44 -23.25
CA ALA A 407 17.02 -15.05 -23.60
C ALA A 407 17.90 -14.58 -24.76
N ALA A 408 18.40 -15.48 -25.62
CA ALA A 408 19.25 -15.10 -26.74
C ALA A 408 18.54 -14.12 -27.70
N MET A 409 19.24 -13.06 -28.17
CA MET A 409 18.68 -12.06 -29.09
C MET A 409 18.05 -12.66 -30.37
N ALA A 410 18.61 -13.75 -30.88
CA ALA A 410 18.06 -14.45 -32.04
C ALA A 410 16.62 -14.93 -31.81
N ARG A 411 16.29 -15.35 -30.58
CA ARG A 411 14.92 -15.75 -30.17
C ARG A 411 14.00 -14.54 -30.09
N THR A 412 14.47 -13.41 -29.53
CA THR A 412 13.71 -12.14 -29.52
C THR A 412 13.41 -11.68 -30.95
N ALA A 413 14.40 -11.70 -31.85
CA ALA A 413 14.24 -11.35 -33.26
C ALA A 413 13.23 -12.26 -33.97
N SER A 414 13.28 -13.58 -33.70
CA SER A 414 12.29 -14.53 -34.21
C SER A 414 10.89 -14.23 -33.66
N ALA A 415 10.77 -14.00 -32.35
CA ALA A 415 9.50 -13.80 -31.66
C ALA A 415 8.76 -12.53 -32.14
N ILE A 416 9.49 -11.45 -32.48
CA ILE A 416 8.91 -10.24 -33.08
C ILE A 416 8.15 -10.57 -34.39
N ARG A 417 8.58 -11.59 -35.13
CA ARG A 417 7.99 -11.94 -36.43
C ARG A 417 6.91 -13.03 -36.36
N THR A 418 6.88 -13.81 -35.28
CA THR A 418 6.07 -15.03 -35.23
C THR A 418 5.21 -15.19 -33.98
N ALA A 419 5.55 -14.53 -32.87
CA ALA A 419 4.92 -14.80 -31.57
C ALA A 419 3.98 -13.68 -31.09
N LEU A 420 3.97 -12.51 -31.71
CA LEU A 420 3.23 -11.35 -31.19
C LEU A 420 1.72 -11.59 -31.00
N PRO A 421 0.99 -12.25 -31.91
CA PRO A 421 -0.40 -12.58 -31.67
C PRO A 421 -0.60 -13.46 -30.43
N ALA A 422 0.14 -14.56 -30.34
CA ALA A 422 0.06 -15.47 -29.19
C ALA A 422 0.45 -14.78 -27.87
N GLN A 423 1.41 -13.84 -27.90
CA GLN A 423 1.78 -13.06 -26.71
C GLN A 423 0.68 -12.06 -26.31
N GLN A 424 0.03 -11.42 -27.29
CA GLN A 424 -1.11 -10.54 -27.01
C GLN A 424 -2.29 -11.31 -26.42
N GLU A 425 -2.57 -12.52 -26.91
CA GLU A 425 -3.56 -13.42 -26.33
C GLU A 425 -3.17 -13.84 -24.92
N ALA A 426 -1.93 -14.27 -24.70
CA ALA A 426 -1.45 -14.71 -23.39
C ALA A 426 -1.62 -13.61 -22.32
N VAL A 427 -1.31 -12.36 -22.66
CA VAL A 427 -1.55 -11.22 -21.75
C VAL A 427 -3.04 -11.00 -21.52
N GLY A 428 -3.88 -11.08 -22.57
CA GLY A 428 -5.34 -11.00 -22.44
C GLY A 428 -5.91 -12.07 -21.53
N ARG A 429 -5.47 -13.33 -21.69
CA ARG A 429 -5.84 -14.45 -20.83
C ARG A 429 -5.43 -14.21 -19.39
N VAL A 430 -4.20 -13.75 -19.13
CA VAL A 430 -3.76 -13.41 -17.76
C VAL A 430 -4.64 -12.29 -17.16
N LEU A 431 -4.99 -11.25 -17.94
CA LEU A 431 -5.78 -10.14 -17.42
C LEU A 431 -7.25 -10.48 -17.19
N PHE A 432 -7.84 -11.35 -18.04
CA PHE A 432 -9.27 -11.68 -18.00
C PHE A 432 -9.57 -12.97 -17.23
N GLU A 433 -8.74 -14.01 -17.37
CA GLU A 433 -9.01 -15.35 -16.84
C GLU A 433 -8.38 -15.61 -15.47
N THR A 434 -7.42 -14.79 -15.01
CA THR A 434 -6.86 -15.00 -13.66
C THR A 434 -8.00 -14.93 -12.66
N PRO A 435 -8.32 -16.03 -11.94
CA PRO A 435 -9.39 -16.02 -10.96
C PRO A 435 -9.10 -14.93 -9.94
N SER A 436 -9.83 -13.84 -10.04
CA SER A 436 -9.66 -12.73 -9.12
C SER A 436 -10.37 -13.07 -7.83
N VAL A 437 -10.06 -12.31 -6.80
CA VAL A 437 -10.80 -12.32 -5.53
C VAL A 437 -12.29 -11.94 -5.63
N CYS A 438 -12.80 -11.77 -6.85
CA CYS A 438 -14.16 -11.35 -7.14
C CYS A 438 -14.88 -12.41 -7.98
N SER A 439 -14.22 -13.49 -8.42
CA SER A 439 -14.81 -14.44 -9.38
C SER A 439 -16.05 -15.14 -8.82
N ALA A 440 -16.08 -15.44 -7.52
CA ALA A 440 -17.24 -16.01 -6.83
C ALA A 440 -18.44 -15.03 -6.84
N GLU A 441 -18.22 -13.80 -6.36
CA GLU A 441 -19.24 -12.74 -6.34
C GLU A 441 -19.81 -12.51 -7.74
N ARG A 442 -18.91 -12.41 -8.73
CA ARG A 442 -19.24 -12.16 -10.12
C ARG A 442 -20.08 -13.28 -10.72
N CYS A 443 -19.67 -14.54 -10.52
CA CYS A 443 -20.44 -15.68 -11.01
C CYS A 443 -21.88 -15.64 -10.48
N LEU A 444 -22.07 -15.34 -9.20
CA LEU A 444 -23.39 -15.25 -8.57
C LEU A 444 -24.26 -14.07 -9.06
N GLU A 445 -23.69 -13.10 -9.79
CA GLU A 445 -24.45 -12.00 -10.43
C GLU A 445 -25.02 -12.39 -11.81
N LEU A 446 -24.50 -13.45 -12.41
CA LEU A 446 -24.87 -13.89 -13.76
C LEU A 446 -26.12 -14.77 -13.75
N SER A 447 -26.80 -14.87 -14.89
CA SER A 447 -27.87 -15.86 -15.07
C SER A 447 -27.33 -17.30 -15.00
N GLN A 448 -28.19 -18.28 -14.74
CA GLN A 448 -27.76 -19.69 -14.63
C GLN A 448 -27.05 -20.22 -15.91
N ALA A 449 -27.48 -19.75 -17.09
CA ALA A 449 -26.85 -20.11 -18.35
C ALA A 449 -25.43 -19.52 -18.48
N GLU A 450 -25.26 -18.26 -18.10
CA GLU A 450 -23.98 -17.55 -18.12
C GLU A 450 -23.03 -18.07 -17.03
N GLN A 451 -23.53 -18.45 -15.85
CA GLN A 451 -22.75 -19.10 -14.80
C GLN A 451 -22.04 -20.35 -15.30
N SER A 452 -22.75 -21.19 -16.08
CA SER A 452 -22.17 -22.42 -16.63
C SER A 452 -20.99 -22.13 -17.57
N LEU A 453 -21.11 -21.09 -18.40
CA LEU A 453 -20.04 -20.65 -19.32
C LEU A 453 -18.87 -20.03 -18.56
N PHE A 454 -19.17 -19.18 -17.57
CA PHE A 454 -18.19 -18.55 -16.69
C PHE A 454 -17.36 -19.60 -15.93
N CYS A 455 -18.01 -20.60 -15.35
CA CYS A 455 -17.34 -21.68 -14.63
C CYS A 455 -16.50 -22.56 -15.54
N ALA A 456 -17.01 -22.91 -16.73
CA ALA A 456 -16.24 -23.65 -17.71
C ALA A 456 -14.99 -22.88 -18.16
N ALA A 457 -15.08 -21.56 -18.36
CA ALA A 457 -13.96 -20.73 -18.77
C ALA A 457 -12.84 -20.67 -17.72
N LEU A 458 -13.18 -20.70 -16.43
CA LEU A 458 -12.23 -20.73 -15.31
C LEU A 458 -11.83 -22.14 -14.86
N GLY A 459 -12.34 -23.19 -15.52
CA GLY A 459 -12.07 -24.58 -15.14
C GLY A 459 -12.63 -24.97 -13.77
N ALA A 460 -13.74 -24.35 -13.34
CA ALA A 460 -14.39 -24.63 -12.07
C ALA A 460 -15.71 -25.38 -12.23
N ASP A 461 -16.18 -25.96 -11.13
CA ASP A 461 -17.42 -26.72 -11.09
C ASP A 461 -18.64 -25.77 -11.16
N PRO A 462 -19.45 -25.82 -12.24
CA PRO A 462 -20.66 -25.02 -12.35
C PRO A 462 -21.72 -25.36 -11.30
N ALA A 463 -21.63 -26.54 -10.65
CA ALA A 463 -22.49 -26.90 -9.53
C ALA A 463 -22.05 -26.27 -8.20
N ARG A 464 -20.82 -25.75 -8.12
CA ARG A 464 -20.24 -25.14 -6.92
C ARG A 464 -19.55 -23.80 -7.23
N PRO A 465 -20.23 -22.82 -7.84
CA PRO A 465 -19.65 -21.52 -8.14
C PRO A 465 -19.14 -20.82 -6.86
N GLU A 466 -19.73 -21.09 -5.71
CA GLU A 466 -19.23 -20.59 -4.43
C GLU A 466 -17.87 -21.16 -3.97
N SER A 467 -17.31 -22.15 -4.69
CA SER A 467 -15.97 -22.69 -4.46
C SER A 467 -14.84 -21.87 -5.12
N PHE A 468 -15.17 -20.88 -5.95
CA PHE A 468 -14.18 -19.95 -6.48
C PHE A 468 -13.44 -19.23 -5.34
N PRO A 469 -12.16 -18.84 -5.53
CA PRO A 469 -11.53 -17.92 -4.62
C PRO A 469 -12.32 -16.59 -4.65
N ALA A 470 -13.12 -16.32 -3.62
CA ALA A 470 -12.80 -15.32 -2.60
C ALA A 470 -14.01 -14.62 -1.98
N LEU A 471 -13.75 -14.15 -0.76
CA LEU A 471 -14.62 -13.34 0.10
C LEU A 471 -14.28 -11.84 0.05
N PHE A 472 -13.13 -11.49 -0.51
CA PHE A 472 -12.49 -10.19 -0.37
C PHE A 472 -12.44 -9.48 -1.70
N ARG A 473 -13.36 -8.56 -1.98
CA ARG A 473 -13.12 -7.60 -3.06
C ARG A 473 -12.17 -6.51 -2.55
N ALA A 474 -10.86 -6.63 -2.79
CA ALA A 474 -9.94 -5.53 -2.51
C ALA A 474 -9.96 -4.50 -3.65
N ALA A 475 -9.82 -3.22 -3.33
CA ALA A 475 -9.56 -2.20 -4.35
C ALA A 475 -8.30 -2.61 -5.13
N GLN A 476 -8.44 -2.77 -6.45
CA GLN A 476 -7.30 -3.12 -7.28
C GLN A 476 -6.38 -1.90 -7.41
N GLY A 477 -5.10 -2.18 -7.68
CA GLY A 477 -4.17 -1.12 -8.06
C GLY A 477 -4.65 -0.39 -9.31
N ARG A 478 -4.02 0.75 -9.62
CA ARG A 478 -4.30 1.52 -10.82
C ARG A 478 -4.17 0.61 -12.07
N GLN A 479 -5.19 0.60 -12.93
CA GLN A 479 -5.17 -0.16 -14.19
C GLN A 479 -5.28 0.80 -15.37
N PHE A 480 -4.16 1.11 -16.02
CA PHE A 480 -4.15 2.05 -17.14
C PHE A 480 -4.86 1.51 -18.38
N TRP A 481 -4.74 0.21 -18.63
CA TRP A 481 -5.37 -0.40 -19.80
C TRP A 481 -6.90 -0.46 -19.72
N ARG A 482 -7.48 -0.48 -18.52
CA ARG A 482 -8.89 -0.84 -18.32
C ARG A 482 -9.82 0.34 -18.57
N LYS A 483 -10.73 0.16 -19.54
CA LYS A 483 -11.67 1.15 -20.10
C LYS A 483 -13.13 0.81 -19.87
N HIS A 484 -13.42 -0.28 -19.19
CA HIS A 484 -14.77 -0.62 -18.79
C HIS A 484 -14.78 -1.07 -17.34
N TYR A 485 -15.85 -0.75 -16.64
CA TYR A 485 -16.09 -1.12 -15.25
C TYR A 485 -17.54 -1.49 -15.07
N GLU A 486 -17.81 -2.32 -14.10
CA GLU A 486 -19.16 -2.57 -13.61
C GLU A 486 -19.29 -2.06 -12.18
N LEU A 487 -20.52 -1.92 -11.68
CA LEU A 487 -20.76 -1.49 -10.29
C LEU A 487 -20.00 -2.35 -9.29
N GLY A 488 -19.91 -3.66 -9.55
CA GLY A 488 -19.09 -4.53 -8.73
C GLY A 488 -17.66 -4.03 -8.60
N ASP A 489 -17.02 -3.61 -9.68
CA ASP A 489 -15.59 -3.21 -9.70
C ASP A 489 -15.30 -1.97 -8.87
N LEU A 490 -16.33 -1.15 -8.68
CA LEU A 490 -16.25 0.15 -8.03
C LEU A 490 -16.76 0.10 -6.59
N ILE A 491 -17.66 -0.85 -6.28
CA ILE A 491 -18.39 -0.89 -5.01
C ILE A 491 -17.95 -2.10 -4.18
N HIS A 492 -17.41 -1.78 -3.01
CA HIS A 492 -16.82 -2.69 -2.03
C HIS A 492 -17.62 -2.69 -0.71
N THR A 493 -17.11 -3.35 0.34
CA THR A 493 -17.82 -3.49 1.63
C THR A 493 -17.94 -2.16 2.36
N SER A 494 -16.84 -1.41 2.39
CA SER A 494 -16.75 -0.11 3.03
C SER A 494 -16.94 1.00 2.00
N LEU A 495 -17.48 2.13 2.45
CA LEU A 495 -17.54 3.35 1.63
C LEU A 495 -16.14 3.82 1.28
N LEU A 496 -15.19 3.68 2.22
CA LEU A 496 -13.80 4.05 2.03
C LEU A 496 -13.19 3.31 0.84
N GLU A 497 -13.27 1.98 0.82
CA GLU A 497 -12.76 1.18 -0.30
C GLU A 497 -13.43 1.53 -1.61
N SER A 498 -14.74 1.73 -1.59
CA SER A 498 -15.51 2.06 -2.79
C SER A 498 -15.08 3.41 -3.37
N VAL A 499 -14.97 4.45 -2.55
CA VAL A 499 -14.50 5.78 -2.99
C VAL A 499 -13.09 5.69 -3.57
N HIS A 500 -12.16 5.03 -2.88
CA HIS A 500 -10.80 4.87 -3.39
C HIS A 500 -10.77 4.05 -4.70
N ALA A 501 -11.54 2.97 -4.82
CA ALA A 501 -11.65 2.17 -6.03
C ALA A 501 -12.22 2.99 -7.21
N ILE A 502 -13.24 3.80 -6.97
CA ILE A 502 -13.83 4.71 -7.95
C ILE A 502 -12.78 5.68 -8.51
N TYR A 503 -12.03 6.37 -7.65
CA TYR A 503 -11.01 7.32 -8.09
C TYR A 503 -9.83 6.63 -8.79
N LEU A 504 -9.38 5.47 -8.30
CA LEU A 504 -8.32 4.70 -8.95
C LEU A 504 -8.75 4.13 -10.32
N ALA A 505 -10.02 3.76 -10.47
CA ALA A 505 -10.58 3.23 -11.71
C ALA A 505 -10.87 4.32 -12.74
N LEU A 506 -11.55 5.39 -12.34
CA LEU A 506 -12.11 6.40 -13.24
C LEU A 506 -11.18 7.61 -13.42
N ALA A 507 -10.61 8.12 -12.32
CA ALA A 507 -9.68 9.26 -12.33
C ALA A 507 -8.21 8.82 -12.42
N LYS A 508 -7.91 7.51 -12.32
CA LYS A 508 -6.54 6.94 -12.34
C LYS A 508 -5.61 7.53 -11.30
N ARG A 509 -6.13 8.00 -10.16
CA ARG A 509 -5.32 8.53 -9.05
C ARG A 509 -6.01 8.28 -7.70
N PRO A 510 -5.29 8.37 -6.57
CA PRO A 510 -5.92 8.41 -5.26
C PRO A 510 -6.88 9.60 -5.13
N VAL A 511 -7.92 9.42 -4.32
CA VAL A 511 -8.82 10.51 -3.91
C VAL A 511 -8.07 11.50 -2.99
N ARG A 512 -8.32 12.79 -3.17
CA ARG A 512 -7.71 13.87 -2.38
C ARG A 512 -8.55 14.17 -1.14
N PHE A 513 -7.91 14.77 -0.14
CA PHE A 513 -8.59 15.13 1.13
C PHE A 513 -9.81 16.05 0.92
N ASP A 514 -9.70 17.07 0.07
CA ASP A 514 -10.80 18.00 -0.22
C ASP A 514 -11.97 17.33 -0.96
N GLU A 515 -11.70 16.26 -1.71
CA GLU A 515 -12.71 15.46 -2.38
C GLU A 515 -13.45 14.59 -1.36
N LEU A 516 -12.72 13.91 -0.46
CA LEU A 516 -13.31 13.16 0.65
C LEU A 516 -14.23 14.04 1.51
N MET A 517 -13.79 15.24 1.85
CA MET A 517 -14.60 16.20 2.61
C MET A 517 -15.86 16.62 1.84
N ARG A 518 -15.74 16.87 0.53
CA ARG A 518 -16.88 17.26 -0.32
C ARG A 518 -17.92 16.16 -0.47
N LEU A 519 -17.52 14.89 -0.50
CA LEU A 519 -18.47 13.77 -0.58
C LEU A 519 -19.38 13.67 0.66
N LEU A 520 -18.92 14.16 1.81
CA LEU A 520 -19.65 14.10 3.08
C LEU A 520 -20.27 15.46 3.50
N ALA A 521 -19.92 16.56 2.84
CA ALA A 521 -20.36 17.91 3.22
C ALA A 521 -21.80 18.34 2.82
N PRO A 522 -22.42 17.90 1.70
CA PRO A 522 -23.57 18.62 1.13
C PRO A 522 -24.96 18.32 1.74
N GLU A 523 -25.23 17.14 2.33
CA GLU A 523 -26.61 16.78 2.71
C GLU A 523 -26.89 16.64 4.21
N GLY A 524 -25.87 16.65 5.06
CA GLY A 524 -26.04 16.29 6.46
C GLY A 524 -26.40 14.80 6.65
N PRO A 525 -25.98 14.18 7.77
CA PRO A 525 -26.15 12.78 8.06
C PRO A 525 -27.58 12.48 8.53
N PRO A 526 -28.04 11.23 8.39
CA PRO A 526 -27.27 10.06 7.93
C PRO A 526 -27.03 10.07 6.41
N TRP A 527 -25.76 9.98 6.00
CA TRP A 527 -25.41 9.86 4.60
C TRP A 527 -25.85 8.50 4.09
N GLN A 528 -26.65 8.46 3.04
CA GLN A 528 -26.98 7.19 2.39
C GLN A 528 -25.78 6.75 1.54
N PRO A 529 -25.24 5.53 1.73
CA PRO A 529 -24.14 4.99 0.95
C PRO A 529 -24.28 5.21 -0.57
N GLY A 530 -25.48 4.99 -1.11
CA GLY A 530 -25.80 5.16 -2.52
C GLY A 530 -25.60 6.59 -3.01
N GLN A 531 -25.93 7.60 -2.21
CA GLN A 531 -25.72 9.01 -2.56
C GLN A 531 -24.24 9.36 -2.60
N VAL A 532 -23.47 8.94 -1.58
CA VAL A 532 -22.03 9.19 -1.48
C VAL A 532 -21.29 8.55 -2.66
N LEU A 533 -21.61 7.30 -2.98
CA LEU A 533 -20.96 6.58 -4.07
C LEU A 533 -21.37 7.11 -5.46
N SER A 534 -22.64 7.49 -5.63
CA SER A 534 -23.10 8.15 -6.86
C SER A 534 -22.33 9.47 -7.08
N ALA A 535 -22.22 10.30 -6.04
CA ALA A 535 -21.45 11.54 -6.08
C ALA A 535 -19.97 11.31 -6.38
N ALA A 536 -19.35 10.28 -5.78
CA ALA A 536 -17.97 9.92 -6.05
C ALA A 536 -17.75 9.51 -7.51
N ILE A 537 -18.66 8.72 -8.10
CA ILE A 537 -18.58 8.33 -9.52
C ILE A 537 -18.72 9.56 -10.41
N HIS A 538 -19.71 10.42 -10.16
CA HIS A 538 -19.92 11.66 -10.90
C HIS A 538 -18.68 12.54 -10.87
N GLN A 539 -18.15 12.81 -9.68
CA GLN A 539 -16.98 13.67 -9.52
C GLN A 539 -15.73 13.06 -10.18
N ALA A 540 -15.49 11.75 -10.02
CA ALA A 540 -14.33 11.10 -10.63
C ALA A 540 -14.41 11.07 -12.18
N LEU A 541 -15.62 11.07 -12.76
CA LEU A 541 -15.83 11.20 -14.21
C LEU A 541 -15.64 12.63 -14.71
N GLU A 542 -15.94 13.64 -13.89
CA GLU A 542 -15.73 15.07 -14.22
C GLU A 542 -14.25 15.48 -14.09
N ASP A 543 -13.56 14.99 -13.05
CA ASP A 543 -12.15 15.30 -12.75
C ASP A 543 -11.15 14.58 -13.69
N LYS A 544 -11.57 14.18 -14.90
CA LYS A 544 -10.71 13.63 -15.98
C LYS A 544 -9.75 14.71 -16.51
N ALA A 545 -8.81 15.15 -15.68
CA ALA A 545 -7.95 16.31 -15.95
C ALA A 545 -6.71 15.99 -16.81
N GLU A 546 -6.47 14.74 -17.20
CA GLU A 546 -5.27 14.34 -17.95
C GLU A 546 -5.52 13.67 -19.32
N PRO A 547 -4.61 13.85 -20.30
CA PRO A 547 -4.73 13.38 -21.69
C PRO A 547 -4.87 11.86 -21.88
N PHE A 548 -4.74 11.06 -20.83
CA PHE A 548 -5.00 9.62 -20.83
C PHE A 548 -6.51 9.27 -20.75
N HIS A 549 -7.38 10.25 -20.49
CA HIS A 549 -8.83 10.03 -20.26
C HIS A 549 -9.73 10.03 -21.50
N ASP A 550 -9.15 10.05 -22.71
CA ASP A 550 -9.90 9.70 -23.93
C ASP A 550 -9.34 8.38 -24.47
N PRO A 551 -9.76 7.28 -23.84
CA PRO A 551 -11.00 6.70 -24.33
C PRO A 551 -12.11 6.65 -23.29
N GLU A 552 -13.32 6.74 -23.83
CA GLU A 552 -14.63 6.42 -23.27
C GLU A 552 -14.56 5.32 -22.19
N ILE A 553 -14.46 5.71 -20.91
CA ILE A 553 -14.67 4.75 -19.82
C ILE A 553 -16.15 4.36 -19.86
N LEU A 554 -16.45 3.09 -20.07
CA LEU A 554 -17.81 2.56 -20.08
C LEU A 554 -18.19 1.96 -18.73
N LEU A 555 -19.41 2.23 -18.28
CA LEU A 555 -20.05 1.43 -17.25
C LEU A 555 -20.91 0.36 -17.92
N LEU A 556 -20.66 -0.90 -17.58
CA LEU A 556 -21.32 -2.07 -18.18
C LEU A 556 -22.20 -2.80 -17.15
N GLU A 557 -23.11 -3.63 -17.64
CA GLU A 557 -23.87 -4.61 -16.85
C GLU A 557 -23.75 -5.98 -17.49
N ASN A 558 -23.07 -6.91 -16.84
CA ASN A 558 -22.85 -8.25 -17.37
C ASN A 558 -22.20 -8.23 -18.77
N GLY A 559 -21.24 -7.31 -18.95
CA GLY A 559 -20.57 -7.05 -20.21
C GLY A 559 -21.39 -6.22 -21.22
N ALA A 560 -22.68 -5.97 -21.00
CA ALA A 560 -23.54 -5.20 -21.91
C ALA A 560 -23.45 -3.69 -21.65
N VAL A 561 -23.55 -2.90 -22.73
CA VAL A 561 -23.68 -1.43 -22.64
C VAL A 561 -25.09 -1.08 -22.17
N THR A 562 -25.19 -0.13 -21.25
CA THR A 562 -26.42 0.25 -20.56
C THR A 562 -26.43 1.76 -20.29
N ASP A 563 -27.55 2.28 -19.78
CA ASP A 563 -27.61 3.67 -19.33
C ASP A 563 -26.87 3.82 -18.00
N TRP A 564 -25.64 4.33 -18.09
CA TRP A 564 -24.77 4.53 -16.93
C TRP A 564 -25.41 5.44 -15.86
N ARG A 565 -26.26 6.41 -16.24
CA ARG A 565 -26.93 7.30 -15.27
C ARG A 565 -27.95 6.54 -14.44
N ALA A 566 -28.71 5.65 -15.07
CA ALA A 566 -29.62 4.76 -14.37
C ALA A 566 -28.88 3.76 -13.47
N GLN A 567 -27.69 3.30 -13.87
CA GLN A 567 -26.88 2.40 -13.05
C GLN A 567 -26.38 3.04 -11.77
N ILE A 568 -25.97 4.30 -11.83
CA ILE A 568 -25.37 5.00 -10.68
C ILE A 568 -26.39 5.80 -9.87
N ALA A 569 -27.68 5.66 -10.17
CA ALA A 569 -28.73 6.23 -9.34
C ALA A 569 -28.57 5.73 -7.89
N PRO A 570 -28.68 6.61 -6.88
CA PRO A 570 -28.47 6.23 -5.48
C PRO A 570 -29.25 4.97 -5.06
N GLU A 571 -30.52 4.87 -5.45
CA GLU A 571 -31.40 3.73 -5.12
C GLU A 571 -30.92 2.43 -5.76
N ARG A 572 -30.35 2.50 -6.97
CA ARG A 572 -29.78 1.34 -7.67
C ARG A 572 -28.50 0.88 -6.98
N ILE A 573 -27.66 1.81 -6.52
CA ILE A 573 -26.45 1.49 -5.76
C ILE A 573 -26.80 0.84 -4.42
N GLU A 574 -27.80 1.35 -3.70
CA GLU A 574 -28.26 0.74 -2.45
C GLU A 574 -28.75 -0.70 -2.67
N ALA A 575 -29.62 -0.91 -3.67
CA ALA A 575 -30.09 -2.24 -4.02
C ALA A 575 -28.94 -3.19 -4.41
N PHE A 576 -27.87 -2.65 -5.04
CA PHE A 576 -26.67 -3.42 -5.36
C PHE A 576 -25.88 -3.82 -4.12
N LEU A 577 -25.71 -2.91 -3.14
CA LEU A 577 -25.04 -3.17 -1.85
C LEU A 577 -25.77 -4.25 -1.05
N ASP A 578 -27.09 -4.20 -0.97
CA ASP A 578 -27.91 -5.22 -0.30
C ASP A 578 -27.71 -6.59 -0.94
N ALA A 579 -27.82 -6.65 -2.28
CA ALA A 579 -27.64 -7.89 -3.01
C ALA A 579 -26.20 -8.44 -2.87
N LYS A 580 -25.19 -7.56 -2.83
CA LYS A 580 -23.78 -7.92 -2.63
C LYS A 580 -23.54 -8.52 -1.25
N THR A 581 -24.14 -7.93 -0.21
CA THR A 581 -24.08 -8.46 1.16
C THR A 581 -24.65 -9.88 1.23
N ALA A 582 -25.81 -10.10 0.60
CA ALA A 582 -26.43 -11.43 0.53
C ALA A 582 -25.56 -12.45 -0.23
N ARG A 583 -24.94 -12.05 -1.36
CA ARG A 583 -24.03 -12.92 -2.12
C ARG A 583 -22.83 -13.35 -1.28
N ARG A 584 -22.23 -12.43 -0.53
CA ARG A 584 -21.08 -12.74 0.33
C ARG A 584 -21.42 -13.66 1.49
N ALA A 585 -22.55 -13.45 2.14
CA ALA A 585 -23.04 -14.36 3.18
C ALA A 585 -23.17 -15.80 2.64
N ARG A 586 -23.66 -15.96 1.40
CA ARG A 586 -23.73 -17.26 0.74
C ARG A 586 -22.35 -17.86 0.44
N ILE A 587 -21.39 -17.07 -0.04
CA ILE A 587 -20.01 -17.54 -0.29
C ILE A 587 -19.37 -17.98 1.03
N LEU A 588 -19.54 -17.19 2.11
CA LEU A 588 -19.04 -17.51 3.45
C LEU A 588 -19.58 -18.85 3.98
N GLN A 589 -20.87 -19.10 3.79
CA GLN A 589 -21.53 -20.33 4.24
C GLN A 589 -20.99 -21.57 3.52
N ALA A 590 -20.59 -21.43 2.26
CA ALA A 590 -20.13 -22.56 1.46
C ALA A 590 -18.62 -22.80 1.51
N ALA A 591 -17.84 -21.75 1.76
CA ALA A 591 -16.43 -21.88 2.08
C ALA A 591 -16.30 -22.60 3.43
N GLY A 592 -15.86 -23.87 3.40
CA GLY A 592 -15.73 -24.76 4.57
C GLY A 592 -14.66 -24.31 5.59
N GLN A 593 -13.98 -25.26 6.25
CA GLN A 593 -12.86 -24.92 7.15
C GLN A 593 -11.81 -24.12 6.36
N GLY A 594 -11.43 -22.96 6.91
CA GLY A 594 -10.54 -22.00 6.26
C GLY A 594 -9.16 -22.58 6.02
N ALA A 595 -8.53 -22.27 4.88
CA ALA A 595 -7.12 -22.59 4.70
C ALA A 595 -6.26 -21.80 5.69
N HIS A 596 -5.09 -22.36 6.01
CA HIS A 596 -4.05 -21.72 6.82
C HIS A 596 -2.94 -21.15 5.93
N PRO A 597 -2.20 -20.12 6.40
CA PRO A 597 -1.06 -19.57 5.67
C PRO A 597 0.02 -20.62 5.41
N ALA A 598 0.66 -20.54 4.24
CA ALA A 598 1.88 -21.32 3.97
C ALA A 598 3.05 -20.86 4.84
N VAL A 599 3.92 -21.81 5.20
CA VAL A 599 5.18 -21.55 5.91
C VAL A 599 6.31 -21.48 4.89
N SER A 600 7.07 -20.39 4.92
CA SER A 600 8.19 -20.17 3.99
C SER A 600 9.47 -19.68 4.67
N ASN A 601 9.36 -19.24 5.92
CA ASN A 601 10.48 -18.72 6.70
C ASN A 601 10.73 -19.60 7.93
N LEU A 602 12.00 -19.94 8.18
CA LEU A 602 12.41 -20.76 9.32
C LEU A 602 11.97 -20.15 10.66
N ALA A 603 11.92 -18.81 10.75
CA ALA A 603 11.46 -18.12 11.95
C ALA A 603 10.03 -18.51 12.33
N GLU A 604 9.16 -18.82 11.36
CA GLU A 604 7.78 -19.24 11.61
C GLU A 604 7.74 -20.58 12.37
N LEU A 605 8.64 -21.52 12.07
CA LEU A 605 8.73 -22.81 12.78
C LEU A 605 9.15 -22.66 14.25
N LEU A 606 9.90 -21.59 14.56
CA LEU A 606 10.36 -21.30 15.92
C LEU A 606 9.30 -20.57 16.75
N LEU A 607 8.39 -19.86 16.10
CA LEU A 607 7.55 -18.84 16.71
C LEU A 607 6.07 -19.20 16.72
N ILE A 608 5.55 -19.88 15.69
CA ILE A 608 4.14 -20.29 15.58
C ILE A 608 3.93 -21.58 16.40
N PRO A 609 2.86 -21.71 17.20
CA PRO A 609 2.61 -22.91 18.00
C PRO A 609 2.58 -24.18 17.14
N ALA A 610 3.18 -25.26 17.64
CA ALA A 610 3.28 -26.54 16.92
C ALA A 610 1.93 -27.06 16.41
N ASP A 611 0.87 -26.96 17.22
CA ASP A 611 -0.49 -27.36 16.83
C ASP A 611 -1.00 -26.59 15.60
N ALA A 612 -0.63 -25.31 15.49
CA ALA A 612 -1.03 -24.45 14.39
C ALA A 612 -0.17 -24.62 13.13
N LEU A 613 0.95 -25.34 13.21
CA LEU A 613 1.84 -25.66 12.09
C LEU A 613 1.47 -26.99 11.41
N ALA A 614 0.81 -27.90 12.13
CA ALA A 614 0.55 -29.28 11.66
C ALA A 614 -0.17 -29.35 10.31
N ASP A 615 -1.12 -28.44 10.06
CA ASP A 615 -1.95 -28.42 8.86
C ASP A 615 -1.53 -27.33 7.84
N ARG A 616 -0.36 -26.68 8.04
CA ARG A 616 0.11 -25.63 7.13
C ARG A 616 0.92 -26.20 5.96
N PRO A 617 0.72 -25.70 4.73
CA PRO A 617 1.57 -26.07 3.60
C PRO A 617 2.98 -25.51 3.80
N ALA A 618 3.99 -26.31 3.53
CA ALA A 618 5.40 -25.94 3.66
C ALA A 618 6.25 -26.60 2.55
N PRO A 619 7.43 -26.06 2.22
CA PRO A 619 8.34 -26.66 1.24
C PRO A 619 9.03 -27.94 1.75
N ILE A 620 8.80 -28.30 3.01
CA ILE A 620 9.32 -29.51 3.67
C ILE A 620 8.18 -30.26 4.35
N ASP A 621 8.38 -31.56 4.58
CA ASP A 621 7.46 -32.37 5.37
C ASP A 621 7.61 -32.05 6.86
N LEU A 622 6.73 -31.20 7.38
CA LEU A 622 6.71 -30.83 8.79
C LEU A 622 6.36 -32.01 9.72
N SER A 623 5.70 -33.05 9.22
CA SER A 623 5.31 -34.21 10.04
C SER A 623 6.52 -35.06 10.47
N ALA A 624 7.66 -34.90 9.79
CA ALA A 624 8.93 -35.53 10.16
C ALA A 624 9.62 -34.84 11.36
N LEU A 625 9.12 -33.70 11.84
CA LEU A 625 9.67 -32.93 12.94
C LEU A 625 8.77 -32.98 14.18
N ASP A 626 9.32 -33.31 15.35
CA ASP A 626 8.63 -33.13 16.64
C ASP A 626 8.71 -31.65 17.07
N LEU A 627 7.82 -30.83 16.49
CA LEU A 627 7.77 -29.40 16.75
C LEU A 627 7.39 -29.08 18.20
N HIS A 628 6.67 -29.95 18.91
CA HIS A 628 6.41 -29.77 20.34
C HIS A 628 7.69 -29.90 21.16
N ALA A 629 8.53 -30.90 20.87
CA ALA A 629 9.82 -31.06 21.53
C ALA A 629 10.80 -29.90 21.22
N VAL A 630 10.77 -29.40 19.98
CA VAL A 630 11.52 -28.20 19.58
C VAL A 630 11.06 -26.98 20.38
N GLN A 631 9.75 -26.75 20.48
CA GLN A 631 9.18 -25.55 21.10
C GLN A 631 9.05 -25.62 22.63
N ALA A 632 9.27 -26.78 23.23
CA ALA A 632 9.26 -26.98 24.69
C ALA A 632 10.29 -26.12 25.44
N VAL A 633 11.35 -25.66 24.75
CA VAL A 633 12.29 -24.66 25.31
C VAL A 633 11.81 -23.24 25.05
N ARG A 634 12.04 -22.37 26.04
CA ARG A 634 11.49 -21.01 26.04
C ARG A 634 12.19 -20.06 25.07
N ARG A 635 13.52 -20.16 24.88
CA ARG A 635 14.29 -19.17 24.12
C ARG A 635 14.34 -19.53 22.63
N PRO A 636 14.11 -18.60 21.69
CA PRO A 636 14.19 -18.86 20.25
C PRO A 636 15.53 -19.45 19.79
N ALA A 637 16.66 -19.03 20.38
CA ALA A 637 17.97 -19.59 20.06
C ALA A 637 18.10 -21.08 20.41
N ASP A 638 17.54 -21.49 21.56
CA ASP A 638 17.54 -22.90 21.97
C ASP A 638 16.58 -23.73 21.08
N ARG A 639 15.46 -23.12 20.65
CA ARG A 639 14.54 -23.73 19.67
C ARG A 639 15.23 -23.96 18.33
N LEU A 640 15.99 -22.97 17.84
CA LEU A 640 16.74 -23.09 16.58
C LEU A 640 17.75 -24.24 16.64
N ALA A 641 18.53 -24.34 17.71
CA ALA A 641 19.49 -25.44 17.88
C ALA A 641 18.80 -26.81 17.87
N ARG A 642 17.64 -26.93 18.53
CA ARG A 642 16.84 -28.18 18.51
C ARG A 642 16.22 -28.46 17.15
N LEU A 643 15.73 -27.44 16.45
CA LEU A 643 15.13 -27.57 15.13
C LEU A 643 16.15 -28.09 14.12
N VAL A 644 17.36 -27.51 14.12
CA VAL A 644 18.46 -27.96 13.25
C VAL A 644 18.80 -29.42 13.56
N ALA A 645 18.98 -29.78 14.84
CA ALA A 645 19.28 -31.17 15.22
C ALA A 645 18.17 -32.16 14.84
N ALA A 646 16.89 -31.76 14.98
CA ALA A 646 15.75 -32.58 14.59
C ALA A 646 15.66 -32.76 13.07
N ALA A 647 15.90 -31.69 12.30
CA ALA A 647 15.92 -31.75 10.85
C ALA A 647 17.09 -32.59 10.32
N ASP A 648 18.29 -32.45 10.88
CA ASP A 648 19.44 -33.28 10.53
C ASP A 648 19.14 -34.77 10.79
N ALA A 649 18.52 -35.09 11.93
CA ALA A 649 18.11 -36.46 12.25
C ALA A 649 17.03 -37.00 11.29
N ALA A 650 16.16 -36.14 10.78
CA ALA A 650 15.14 -36.46 9.78
C ALA A 650 15.67 -36.41 8.33
N GLY A 651 16.92 -35.99 8.10
CA GLY A 651 17.48 -35.80 6.77
C GLY A 651 16.90 -34.60 6.00
N LEU A 652 16.29 -33.63 6.69
CA LEU A 652 15.71 -32.43 6.11
C LEU A 652 16.75 -31.31 6.02
N ARG A 653 16.90 -30.71 4.82
CA ARG A 653 17.83 -29.59 4.59
C ARG A 653 17.11 -28.25 4.69
N LEU A 654 16.91 -27.77 5.91
CA LEU A 654 16.15 -26.53 6.17
C LEU A 654 16.76 -25.32 5.46
N GLY A 655 18.09 -25.19 5.49
CA GLY A 655 18.83 -24.11 4.85
C GLY A 655 18.80 -24.13 3.32
N GLU A 656 18.30 -25.20 2.69
CA GLU A 656 18.02 -25.22 1.25
C GLU A 656 16.54 -24.87 1.00
N ALA A 657 15.62 -25.39 1.81
CA ALA A 657 14.19 -25.26 1.53
C ALA A 657 13.53 -23.95 2.01
N MET A 658 14.09 -23.28 3.02
CA MET A 658 13.44 -22.15 3.70
C MET A 658 14.39 -20.97 3.91
N VAL A 659 13.87 -19.75 3.79
CA VAL A 659 14.63 -18.54 4.11
C VAL A 659 14.70 -18.36 5.62
N PHE A 660 15.82 -17.87 6.15
CA PHE A 660 15.93 -17.49 7.57
C PHE A 660 16.30 -16.02 7.72
N ASP A 661 15.29 -15.16 7.64
CA ASP A 661 15.45 -13.70 7.69
C ASP A 661 14.22 -13.05 8.36
N HIS A 662 14.19 -11.73 8.50
CA HIS A 662 13.06 -11.01 9.07
C HIS A 662 11.75 -11.38 8.36
N LEU A 663 10.68 -11.57 9.13
CA LEU A 663 9.35 -11.83 8.60
C LEU A 663 8.89 -10.62 7.76
N LEU A 664 8.35 -10.91 6.58
CA LEU A 664 7.84 -9.90 5.67
C LEU A 664 6.32 -10.04 5.56
N PRO A 665 5.56 -8.93 5.57
CA PRO A 665 4.14 -8.98 5.25
C PRO A 665 3.93 -9.67 3.88
N PRO A 666 3.20 -10.80 3.81
CA PRO A 666 3.03 -11.54 2.57
C PRO A 666 2.09 -10.78 1.62
N GLU A 667 1.96 -11.27 0.38
CA GLU A 667 0.84 -10.89 -0.48
C GLU A 667 -0.48 -11.48 0.06
N VAL A 668 -1.62 -10.94 -0.37
CA VAL A 668 -2.93 -11.44 0.08
C VAL A 668 -3.20 -12.82 -0.49
N GLU A 669 -3.49 -13.78 0.39
CA GLU A 669 -3.96 -15.11 0.01
C GLU A 669 -5.47 -15.24 0.21
N PRO A 670 -6.30 -15.18 -0.85
CA PRO A 670 -7.76 -15.02 -0.72
C PRO A 670 -8.50 -16.22 -0.13
N ARG A 671 -7.81 -17.38 -0.04
CA ARG A 671 -8.34 -18.64 0.49
C ARG A 671 -8.08 -18.81 1.98
N VAL A 672 -7.11 -18.08 2.52
CA VAL A 672 -6.74 -18.17 3.93
C VAL A 672 -7.78 -17.43 4.76
N ARG A 673 -8.36 -18.12 5.74
CA ARG A 673 -9.39 -17.56 6.63
C ARG A 673 -9.13 -17.78 8.11
N ALA A 674 -8.17 -18.65 8.43
CA ALA A 674 -7.84 -19.02 9.80
C ALA A 674 -6.37 -18.71 10.06
N TYR A 675 -6.15 -17.71 10.90
CA TYR A 675 -4.83 -17.32 11.38
C TYR A 675 -4.70 -17.66 12.88
N VAL A 676 -3.49 -17.58 13.40
CA VAL A 676 -3.22 -17.52 14.84
C VAL A 676 -2.61 -16.18 15.19
N LEU A 677 -2.62 -15.80 16.46
CA LEU A 677 -2.07 -14.51 16.89
C LEU A 677 -0.61 -14.28 16.43
N GLU A 678 0.21 -15.35 16.42
CA GLU A 678 1.61 -15.33 15.98
C GLU A 678 1.80 -14.93 14.51
N ASP A 679 0.77 -15.05 13.69
CA ASP A 679 0.78 -14.54 12.30
C ASP A 679 0.85 -13.01 12.21
N PHE A 680 0.64 -12.31 13.32
CA PHE A 680 0.62 -10.84 13.41
C PHE A 680 1.62 -10.28 14.42
N LEU A 681 1.85 -11.01 15.51
CA LEU A 681 2.54 -10.53 16.70
C LEU A 681 3.92 -9.93 16.41
N TYR A 682 4.68 -10.54 15.50
CA TYR A 682 6.12 -10.29 15.35
C TYR A 682 6.48 -9.19 14.34
N TYR A 683 5.49 -8.53 13.75
CA TYR A 683 5.71 -7.38 12.86
C TYR A 683 5.76 -6.08 13.68
N GLU A 684 6.56 -5.09 13.26
CA GLU A 684 6.68 -3.80 13.95
C GLU A 684 6.13 -2.64 13.10
N GLY A 685 5.60 -1.61 13.77
CA GLY A 685 5.21 -0.34 13.15
C GLY A 685 4.31 -0.52 11.94
N ASP A 686 4.70 0.11 10.83
CA ASP A 686 3.92 0.08 9.58
C ASP A 686 3.85 -1.31 8.94
N HIS A 687 4.84 -2.19 9.19
CA HIS A 687 4.77 -3.59 8.73
C HIS A 687 3.71 -4.39 9.47
N PHE A 688 3.45 -4.07 10.75
CA PHE A 688 2.33 -4.68 11.48
C PHE A 688 1.00 -4.26 10.83
N LEU A 689 0.82 -2.96 10.57
CA LEU A 689 -0.39 -2.44 9.93
C LEU A 689 -0.60 -3.07 8.54
N LEU A 690 0.45 -3.13 7.72
CA LEU A 690 0.41 -3.77 6.41
C LEU A 690 -0.01 -5.24 6.49
N ASN A 691 0.65 -6.01 7.37
CA ASN A 691 0.37 -7.43 7.55
C ASN A 691 -1.06 -7.67 8.07
N ALA A 692 -1.48 -6.90 9.08
CA ALA A 692 -2.81 -7.01 9.65
C ALA A 692 -3.90 -6.75 8.62
N ILE A 693 -3.74 -5.68 7.82
CA ILE A 693 -4.72 -5.30 6.80
C ILE A 693 -4.74 -6.32 5.66
N ARG A 694 -3.58 -6.80 5.19
CA ARG A 694 -3.48 -7.82 4.13
C ARG A 694 -4.12 -9.14 4.50
N ARG A 695 -3.95 -9.58 5.75
CA ARG A 695 -4.48 -10.86 6.22
C ARG A 695 -5.97 -10.78 6.60
N ILE A 696 -6.43 -9.64 7.10
CA ILE A 696 -7.77 -9.51 7.69
C ILE A 696 -8.78 -8.86 6.75
N ASP A 697 -8.37 -7.81 6.03
CA ASP A 697 -9.31 -6.90 5.37
C ASP A 697 -9.13 -6.80 3.86
N LYS A 698 -7.97 -6.32 3.38
CA LYS A 698 -7.75 -6.01 1.96
C LYS A 698 -6.28 -5.92 1.56
N ARG A 699 -6.03 -5.78 0.24
CA ARG A 699 -4.71 -5.79 -0.39
C ARG A 699 -3.70 -4.81 0.21
N ASP A 700 -4.02 -3.53 0.26
CA ASP A 700 -3.10 -2.51 0.73
C ASP A 700 -3.92 -1.46 1.50
N PRO A 701 -3.43 -0.95 2.64
CA PRO A 701 -4.04 0.20 3.30
C PRO A 701 -3.96 1.47 2.46
N PHE A 702 -4.94 2.35 2.64
CA PHE A 702 -4.91 3.70 2.11
C PHE A 702 -4.15 4.66 3.04
N GLY A 703 -3.71 5.81 2.51
CA GLY A 703 -3.03 6.83 3.31
C GLY A 703 -3.80 7.26 4.57
N ILE A 704 -5.13 7.34 4.53
CA ILE A 704 -5.97 7.70 5.69
C ILE A 704 -5.99 6.58 6.75
N GLU A 705 -6.03 5.32 6.34
CA GLU A 705 -5.91 4.17 7.24
C GLU A 705 -4.56 4.16 7.95
N MET A 706 -3.48 4.42 7.21
CA MET A 706 -2.15 4.47 7.79
C MET A 706 -2.05 5.56 8.87
N VAL A 707 -2.57 6.76 8.63
CA VAL A 707 -2.55 7.83 9.64
C VAL A 707 -3.37 7.44 10.87
N VAL A 708 -4.59 6.97 10.66
CA VAL A 708 -5.54 6.75 11.76
C VAL A 708 -5.19 5.51 12.57
N LEU A 709 -4.83 4.40 11.92
CA LEU A 709 -4.44 3.16 12.58
C LEU A 709 -3.05 3.27 13.25
N SER A 710 -2.14 4.10 12.72
CA SER A 710 -0.90 4.42 13.45
C SER A 710 -1.20 5.20 14.73
N GLY A 711 -2.15 6.15 14.67
CA GLY A 711 -2.63 6.86 15.87
C GLY A 711 -3.25 5.90 16.88
N MET A 712 -4.09 4.96 16.42
CA MET A 712 -4.70 3.94 17.27
C MET A 712 -3.65 3.02 17.89
N MET A 713 -2.69 2.54 17.11
CA MET A 713 -1.59 1.71 17.59
C MET A 713 -0.75 2.44 18.64
N ALA A 714 -0.47 3.74 18.44
CA ALA A 714 0.30 4.53 19.39
C ALA A 714 -0.46 4.81 20.70
N SER A 715 -1.79 4.95 20.65
CA SER A 715 -2.63 5.26 21.81
C SER A 715 -3.13 4.03 22.56
N LEU A 716 -3.54 2.98 21.84
CA LEU A 716 -4.23 1.80 22.38
C LEU A 716 -3.46 0.49 22.17
N GLY A 717 -2.35 0.50 21.45
CA GLY A 717 -1.55 -0.69 21.15
C GLY A 717 -2.07 -1.51 19.97
N ARG A 718 -1.32 -2.55 19.61
CA ARG A 718 -1.60 -3.41 18.44
C ARG A 718 -2.87 -4.25 18.57
N GLY A 719 -3.21 -4.67 19.80
CA GLY A 719 -4.42 -5.45 20.06
C GLY A 719 -5.69 -4.71 19.64
N ALA A 720 -5.77 -3.41 19.91
CA ALA A 720 -6.91 -2.58 19.50
C ALA A 720 -7.06 -2.46 17.97
N VAL A 721 -5.93 -2.33 17.24
CA VAL A 721 -5.94 -2.33 15.78
C VAL A 721 -6.45 -3.67 15.23
N LEU A 722 -5.97 -4.79 15.80
CA LEU A 722 -6.42 -6.14 15.43
C LEU A 722 -7.92 -6.32 15.69
N ALA A 723 -8.42 -5.87 16.85
CA ALA A 723 -9.84 -5.91 17.19
C ALA A 723 -10.69 -5.09 16.20
N HIS A 724 -10.27 -3.86 15.89
CA HIS A 724 -10.94 -3.02 14.89
C HIS A 724 -10.99 -3.69 13.50
N LEU A 725 -9.87 -4.25 13.03
CA LEU A 725 -9.83 -4.91 11.72
C LEU A 725 -10.67 -6.19 11.71
N LEU A 726 -10.72 -6.95 12.80
CA LEU A 726 -11.58 -8.14 12.92
C LEU A 726 -13.07 -7.78 12.98
N HIS A 727 -13.42 -6.66 13.62
CA HIS A 727 -14.76 -6.10 13.57
C HIS A 727 -15.16 -5.76 12.14
N ARG A 728 -14.30 -5.03 11.40
CA ARG A 728 -14.46 -4.76 9.96
C ARG A 728 -14.49 -6.02 9.10
N ALA A 729 -13.87 -7.10 9.56
CA ALA A 729 -13.90 -8.38 8.86
C ALA A 729 -15.28 -9.05 8.89
N GLU A 730 -16.20 -8.64 9.77
CA GLU A 730 -17.56 -9.19 9.87
C GLU A 730 -17.58 -10.73 9.93
N GLY A 731 -16.62 -11.34 10.63
CA GLY A 731 -16.51 -12.80 10.76
C GLY A 731 -15.96 -13.53 9.53
N ARG A 732 -15.45 -12.81 8.52
CA ARG A 732 -14.76 -13.40 7.35
C ARG A 732 -13.50 -14.18 7.75
N ILE A 733 -12.81 -13.70 8.78
CA ILE A 733 -11.51 -14.17 9.28
C ILE A 733 -11.62 -14.56 10.75
N THR A 734 -10.92 -15.61 11.15
CA THR A 734 -10.70 -15.99 12.55
C THR A 734 -9.22 -15.91 12.91
N VAL A 735 -8.94 -15.48 14.14
CA VAL A 735 -7.59 -15.45 14.71
C VAL A 735 -7.60 -16.25 16.01
N GLY A 736 -7.00 -17.44 15.98
CA GLY A 736 -6.84 -18.28 17.17
C GLY A 736 -5.91 -17.64 18.21
N GLY A 737 -6.26 -17.78 19.49
CA GLY A 737 -5.47 -17.22 20.59
C GLY A 737 -5.60 -15.71 20.79
N PHE A 738 -6.58 -15.07 20.13
CA PHE A 738 -6.91 -13.65 20.29
C PHE A 738 -8.39 -13.49 20.60
N ASP A 739 -8.70 -12.68 21.61
CA ASP A 739 -10.06 -12.28 21.96
C ASP A 739 -10.20 -10.76 21.67
N PRO A 740 -11.01 -10.37 20.67
CA PRO A 740 -11.25 -8.95 20.34
C PRO A 740 -11.85 -8.14 21.48
N ASP A 741 -12.57 -8.78 22.40
CA ASP A 741 -13.23 -8.11 23.54
C ASP A 741 -12.24 -7.86 24.69
N THR A 742 -11.16 -8.66 24.78
CA THR A 742 -10.08 -8.52 25.77
C THR A 742 -8.69 -8.44 25.11
N PRO A 743 -8.42 -7.40 24.31
CA PRO A 743 -7.21 -7.31 23.48
C PRO A 743 -5.89 -7.15 24.27
N GLU A 744 -5.95 -6.95 25.59
CA GLU A 744 -4.81 -6.66 26.47
C GLU A 744 -4.07 -7.90 27.02
N ASN A 745 -4.51 -9.11 26.67
CA ASN A 745 -4.03 -10.35 27.31
C ASN A 745 -2.54 -10.71 27.06
N ARG A 746 -1.85 -10.06 26.11
CA ARG A 746 -0.41 -10.22 25.85
C ARG A 746 0.26 -8.88 25.56
N ASN A 747 1.54 -8.77 25.91
CA ASN A 747 2.34 -7.59 25.60
C ASN A 747 2.98 -7.72 24.22
N PHE A 748 2.26 -7.27 23.18
CA PHE A 748 2.66 -7.48 21.79
C PHE A 748 3.97 -6.77 21.46
N GLU A 749 4.16 -5.57 22.02
CA GLU A 749 5.30 -4.70 21.76
C GLU A 749 6.59 -5.32 22.32
N ALA A 750 6.57 -5.82 23.56
CA ALA A 750 7.73 -6.45 24.17
C ALA A 750 8.15 -7.73 23.45
N GLU A 751 7.18 -8.54 23.01
CA GLU A 751 7.43 -9.79 22.30
C GLU A 751 8.00 -9.55 20.90
N ALA A 752 7.40 -8.64 20.12
CA ALA A 752 7.91 -8.28 18.80
C ALA A 752 9.35 -7.75 18.87
N GLN A 753 9.63 -6.88 19.83
CA GLN A 753 10.98 -6.33 20.01
C GLN A 753 11.99 -7.41 20.42
N ALA A 754 11.57 -8.38 21.23
CA ALA A 754 12.43 -9.51 21.61
C ALA A 754 12.74 -10.42 20.41
N VAL A 755 11.74 -10.72 19.59
CA VAL A 755 11.93 -11.50 18.36
C VAL A 755 12.78 -10.74 17.35
N ARG A 756 12.58 -9.44 17.18
CA ARG A 756 13.41 -8.63 16.29
C ARG A 756 14.88 -8.68 16.69
N ARG A 757 15.20 -8.46 17.98
CA ARG A 757 16.58 -8.58 18.48
C ARG A 757 17.18 -9.97 18.24
N PHE A 758 16.36 -11.02 18.37
CA PHE A 758 16.79 -12.37 18.03
C PHE A 758 17.09 -12.50 16.53
N MET A 759 16.19 -12.03 15.65
CA MET A 759 16.37 -12.09 14.20
C MET A 759 17.57 -11.25 13.72
N ASP A 760 17.79 -10.06 14.30
CA ASP A 760 18.96 -9.22 14.01
C ASP A 760 20.28 -9.98 14.26
N ALA A 761 20.29 -10.88 15.25
CA ALA A 761 21.47 -11.69 15.60
C ALA A 761 21.52 -13.05 14.88
N ALA A 762 20.37 -13.65 14.57
CA ALA A 762 20.28 -15.04 14.11
C ALA A 762 20.09 -15.19 12.60
N ARG A 763 19.58 -14.17 11.89
CA ARG A 763 19.28 -14.27 10.46
C ARG A 763 20.48 -14.76 9.66
N ASP A 764 20.20 -15.56 8.65
CA ASP A 764 21.19 -16.10 7.73
C ASP A 764 20.78 -15.82 6.28
N PRO A 765 21.43 -14.86 5.61
CA PRO A 765 21.13 -14.54 4.21
C PRO A 765 21.50 -15.67 3.24
N LEU A 766 22.23 -16.69 3.69
CA LEU A 766 22.58 -17.87 2.89
C LEU A 766 21.51 -18.98 2.98
N SER A 767 20.55 -18.86 3.90
CA SER A 767 19.46 -19.83 4.03
C SER A 767 18.39 -19.61 2.96
N GLY A 768 18.00 -20.70 2.32
CA GLY A 768 17.07 -20.79 1.20
C GLY A 768 17.81 -20.91 -0.14
N LEU A 769 17.30 -21.76 -1.04
CA LEU A 769 17.75 -21.78 -2.43
C LEU A 769 17.65 -20.39 -3.08
N ILE A 770 18.44 -20.17 -4.14
CA ILE A 770 18.49 -18.90 -4.88
C ILE A 770 17.07 -18.42 -5.25
N GLU A 771 16.18 -19.33 -5.66
CA GLU A 771 14.79 -19.03 -5.98
C GLU A 771 14.01 -18.47 -4.78
N ALA A 772 14.07 -19.15 -3.64
CA ALA A 772 13.38 -18.74 -2.43
C ALA A 772 13.92 -17.38 -1.93
N ARG A 773 15.24 -17.17 -2.02
CA ARG A 773 15.86 -15.89 -1.67
C ARG A 773 15.47 -14.77 -2.62
N ASN A 774 15.47 -15.03 -3.94
CA ASN A 774 15.03 -14.05 -4.93
C ASN A 774 13.57 -13.66 -4.68
N THR A 775 12.67 -14.62 -4.42
CA THR A 775 11.28 -14.34 -4.06
C THR A 775 11.19 -13.48 -2.79
N TYR A 776 11.97 -13.80 -1.74
CA TYR A 776 12.02 -13.02 -0.51
C TYR A 776 12.48 -11.58 -0.74
N GLU A 777 13.56 -11.36 -1.50
CA GLU A 777 14.10 -10.03 -1.78
C GLU A 777 13.14 -9.18 -2.62
N VAL A 778 12.42 -9.79 -3.56
CA VAL A 778 11.36 -9.12 -4.32
C VAL A 778 10.20 -8.72 -3.41
N ALA A 779 9.77 -9.60 -2.50
CA ALA A 779 8.74 -9.28 -1.52
C ALA A 779 9.17 -8.14 -0.58
N ARG A 780 10.42 -8.18 -0.09
CA ARG A 780 11.01 -7.12 0.76
C ARG A 780 10.96 -5.77 0.06
N ARG A 781 11.41 -5.74 -1.20
CA ARG A 781 11.37 -4.54 -2.02
C ARG A 781 9.94 -4.06 -2.28
N ASN A 782 9.01 -4.95 -2.59
CA ASN A 782 7.61 -4.57 -2.86
C ASN A 782 6.95 -3.94 -1.62
N ASN A 783 7.25 -4.46 -0.43
CA ASN A 783 6.78 -3.89 0.83
C ASN A 783 7.42 -2.53 1.12
N ALA A 784 8.72 -2.36 0.86
CA ALA A 784 9.40 -1.07 1.01
C ALA A 784 8.82 0.00 0.05
N ARG A 785 8.49 -0.38 -1.18
CA ARG A 785 7.82 0.49 -2.15
C ARG A 785 6.41 0.88 -1.74
N TRP A 786 5.63 -0.10 -1.30
CA TRP A 786 4.32 0.19 -0.73
C TRP A 786 4.46 1.19 0.43
N TRP A 787 5.43 1.00 1.32
CA TRP A 787 5.65 1.89 2.47
C TRP A 787 5.99 3.32 2.04
N LEU A 788 6.92 3.51 1.10
CA LEU A 788 7.27 4.83 0.57
C LEU A 788 6.05 5.55 -0.02
N ARG A 789 5.24 4.83 -0.81
CA ARG A 789 4.03 5.37 -1.40
C ARG A 789 3.00 5.73 -0.34
N ALA A 790 2.73 4.81 0.58
CA ALA A 790 1.77 5.01 1.66
C ALA A 790 2.17 6.19 2.56
N LYS A 791 3.47 6.32 2.88
CA LYS A 791 4.01 7.44 3.63
C LYS A 791 3.79 8.77 2.91
N THR A 792 4.07 8.83 1.61
CA THR A 792 3.83 10.02 0.78
C THR A 792 2.34 10.40 0.76
N GLU A 793 1.44 9.43 0.60
CA GLU A 793 0.00 9.64 0.63
C GLU A 793 -0.49 10.11 2.01
N SER A 794 -0.02 9.49 3.10
CA SER A 794 -0.34 9.87 4.48
C SER A 794 0.14 11.28 4.83
N ASP A 795 1.36 11.64 4.44
CA ASP A 795 1.91 12.98 4.70
C ASP A 795 1.13 14.04 3.91
N ALA A 796 0.75 13.76 2.66
CA ALA A 796 -0.09 14.65 1.87
C ALA A 796 -1.47 14.87 2.52
N LEU A 797 -2.11 13.82 3.03
CA LEU A 797 -3.38 13.91 3.75
C LEU A 797 -3.24 14.71 5.05
N TRP A 798 -2.19 14.44 5.83
CA TRP A 798 -1.91 15.15 7.08
C TRP A 798 -1.73 16.65 6.86
N GLN A 799 -0.95 17.03 5.84
CA GLN A 799 -0.75 18.43 5.47
C GLN A 799 -2.05 19.08 4.96
N ALA A 800 -2.82 18.37 4.12
CA ALA A 800 -4.10 18.88 3.63
C ALA A 800 -5.13 19.08 4.75
N ALA A 801 -5.11 18.23 5.78
CA ALA A 801 -5.90 18.36 6.99
C ALA A 801 -5.36 19.42 7.99
N LYS A 802 -4.27 20.12 7.65
CA LYS A 802 -3.59 21.10 8.51
C LYS A 802 -3.20 20.54 9.89
N GLY A 803 -2.91 19.24 9.95
CA GLY A 803 -2.55 18.54 11.19
C GLY A 803 -3.72 18.26 12.15
N GLU A 804 -4.97 18.40 11.71
CA GLU A 804 -6.14 18.11 12.54
C GLU A 804 -6.49 16.61 12.54
N ALA A 805 -5.81 15.83 13.40
CA ALA A 805 -5.98 14.37 13.50
C ALA A 805 -7.45 13.93 13.66
N GLY A 806 -8.23 14.62 14.50
CA GLY A 806 -9.64 14.24 14.71
C GLY A 806 -10.53 14.33 13.49
N VAL A 807 -10.22 15.21 12.53
CA VAL A 807 -10.96 15.24 11.25
C VAL A 807 -10.67 13.99 10.45
N LEU A 808 -9.40 13.57 10.36
CA LEU A 808 -9.00 12.35 9.65
C LEU A 808 -9.58 11.10 10.31
N THR A 809 -9.55 11.02 11.65
CA THR A 809 -10.11 9.90 12.39
C THR A 809 -11.62 9.80 12.20
N LEU A 810 -12.35 10.92 12.23
CA LEU A 810 -13.78 10.94 11.97
C LEU A 810 -14.12 10.52 10.54
N LEU A 811 -13.45 11.10 9.55
CA LEU A 811 -13.62 10.72 8.15
C LEU A 811 -13.41 9.22 7.96
N TYR A 812 -12.34 8.68 8.56
CA TYR A 812 -12.05 7.26 8.52
C TYR A 812 -13.13 6.42 9.19
N ALA A 813 -13.57 6.77 10.40
CA ALA A 813 -14.61 6.04 11.12
C ALA A 813 -15.90 5.95 10.30
N TYR A 814 -16.33 7.07 9.69
CA TYR A 814 -17.52 7.10 8.85
C TYR A 814 -17.39 6.32 7.55
N LEU A 815 -16.29 6.50 6.83
CA LEU A 815 -16.09 5.82 5.55
C LEU A 815 -15.79 4.32 5.74
N GLY A 816 -15.17 3.96 6.87
CA GLY A 816 -14.83 2.59 7.25
C GLY A 816 -15.98 1.80 7.87
N GLU A 817 -17.12 2.45 8.14
CA GLU A 817 -18.26 1.85 8.83
C GLU A 817 -18.81 0.63 8.06
N THR A 818 -19.10 -0.46 8.79
CA THR A 818 -19.71 -1.66 8.22
C THR A 818 -21.23 -1.50 8.02
N ALA A 819 -21.86 -2.40 7.27
CA ALA A 819 -23.32 -2.39 7.13
C ALA A 819 -24.00 -2.69 8.48
N ALA A 820 -23.39 -3.57 9.28
CA ALA A 820 -23.82 -3.88 10.64
C ALA A 820 -23.78 -2.66 11.57
N ASP A 821 -22.72 -1.86 11.53
CA ASP A 821 -22.56 -0.67 12.37
C ASP A 821 -23.57 0.41 12.04
N ARG A 822 -23.90 0.58 10.75
CA ARG A 822 -24.93 1.53 10.31
C ARG A 822 -26.32 1.16 10.81
N GLY A 823 -26.61 -0.15 10.83
CA GLY A 823 -27.89 -0.68 11.27
C GLY A 823 -28.06 -0.73 12.79
N ASP A 824 -26.97 -0.70 13.55
CA ASP A 824 -26.97 -0.88 15.00
C ASP A 824 -25.94 0.03 15.72
N PRO A 825 -26.37 1.18 16.27
CA PRO A 825 -25.51 2.09 17.01
C PRO A 825 -24.82 1.47 18.23
N ALA A 826 -25.33 0.37 18.80
CA ALA A 826 -24.67 -0.31 19.91
C ALA A 826 -23.40 -1.04 19.45
N ARG A 827 -23.36 -1.56 18.21
CA ARG A 827 -22.16 -2.18 17.64
C ARG A 827 -21.01 -1.20 17.46
N ARG A 828 -21.30 0.06 17.10
CA ARG A 828 -20.29 1.12 17.03
C ARG A 828 -19.50 1.28 18.33
N ARG A 829 -20.13 1.04 19.49
CA ARG A 829 -19.48 1.17 20.81
C ARG A 829 -18.42 0.10 21.04
N LEU A 830 -18.53 -1.05 20.37
CA LEU A 830 -17.60 -2.16 20.49
C LEU A 830 -16.33 -1.93 19.67
N ASP A 831 -16.42 -1.16 18.58
CA ASP A 831 -15.28 -0.86 17.72
C ASP A 831 -14.39 0.27 18.30
N PRO A 832 -13.08 0.02 18.54
CA PRO A 832 -12.14 1.02 19.03
C PRO A 832 -12.08 2.31 18.20
N VAL A 833 -12.41 2.28 16.89
CA VAL A 833 -12.33 3.47 16.03
C VAL A 833 -13.28 4.59 16.45
N TRP A 834 -14.42 4.24 17.06
CA TRP A 834 -15.44 5.20 17.51
C TRP A 834 -15.18 5.72 18.92
N ARG A 835 -14.19 5.17 19.64
CA ARG A 835 -13.84 5.57 21.01
C ARG A 835 -12.83 6.70 20.96
N ILE A 836 -13.28 7.90 20.61
CA ILE A 836 -12.40 9.07 20.43
C ILE A 836 -12.91 10.29 21.19
N ASP A 837 -11.98 11.15 21.63
CA ASP A 837 -12.32 12.47 22.17
C ASP A 837 -12.58 13.53 21.09
N ALA A 838 -12.93 14.75 21.48
CA ALA A 838 -13.26 15.85 20.56
C ALA A 838 -12.08 16.29 19.68
N GLN A 839 -10.86 15.83 20.00
CA GLN A 839 -9.59 16.12 19.37
C GLN A 839 -9.14 14.95 18.51
N GLY A 840 -9.89 13.83 18.55
CA GLY A 840 -9.64 12.63 17.77
C GLY A 840 -8.67 11.64 18.39
N ARG A 841 -8.37 11.77 19.69
CA ARG A 841 -7.50 10.83 20.40
C ARG A 841 -8.30 9.61 20.80
N PHE A 842 -7.70 8.44 20.59
CA PHE A 842 -8.33 7.18 20.95
C PHE A 842 -8.37 6.95 22.45
N LEU A 843 -9.48 6.39 22.91
CA LEU A 843 -9.77 6.11 24.30
C LEU A 843 -9.84 4.59 24.49
N PRO A 844 -9.16 4.05 25.51
CA PRO A 844 -9.21 2.63 25.79
C PRO A 844 -10.63 2.22 26.21
N PRO A 845 -10.99 0.93 26.05
CA PRO A 845 -12.20 0.40 26.67
C PRO A 845 -12.20 0.70 28.17
N VAL A 846 -13.40 0.95 28.72
CA VAL A 846 -13.58 0.92 30.17
C VAL A 846 -13.47 -0.55 30.58
N ALA A 847 -12.29 -0.96 31.01
CA ALA A 847 -11.95 -2.38 31.28
C ALA A 847 -12.71 -2.96 32.48
N ASP A 848 -13.16 -2.10 33.39
CA ASP A 848 -13.98 -2.45 34.54
C ASP A 848 -14.77 -1.19 34.94
N PRO A 849 -16.13 -1.21 34.93
CA PRO A 849 -16.91 -0.10 35.44
C PRO A 849 -16.57 0.22 36.91
N ASP A 850 -16.06 -0.75 37.67
CA ASP A 850 -15.66 -0.61 39.08
C ASP A 850 -14.21 -0.09 39.28
N ALA A 851 -13.40 0.07 38.22
CA ALA A 851 -12.02 0.59 38.30
C ALA A 851 -11.93 2.13 38.37
N GLY A 852 -13.07 2.82 38.44
CA GLY A 852 -13.11 4.28 38.63
C GLY A 852 -12.73 4.70 40.05
N LEU A 853 -12.53 6.00 40.24
CA LEU A 853 -12.32 6.56 41.58
C LEU A 853 -13.63 6.50 42.37
N VAL A 854 -13.73 5.56 43.31
CA VAL A 854 -14.92 5.37 44.15
C VAL A 854 -15.11 6.55 45.09
N LEU A 855 -16.26 7.23 44.99
CA LEU A 855 -16.60 8.35 45.87
C LEU A 855 -17.66 7.93 46.89
N ALA A 856 -17.27 7.90 48.16
CA ALA A 856 -18.21 7.70 49.26
C ALA A 856 -18.87 9.03 49.67
N PRO A 857 -20.17 9.06 50.00
CA PRO A 857 -20.84 10.27 50.49
C PRO A 857 -20.13 10.87 51.72
N GLY A 858 -19.89 12.18 51.72
CA GLY A 858 -19.24 12.93 52.80
C GLY A 858 -17.74 12.68 52.96
N ARG A 859 -17.11 11.93 52.05
CA ARG A 859 -15.66 11.70 52.06
C ARG A 859 -14.97 12.53 50.98
N ARG A 860 -14.16 13.50 51.41
CA ARG A 860 -13.27 14.26 50.51
C ARG A 860 -12.10 13.40 50.07
N GLN A 861 -11.95 13.23 48.75
CA GLN A 861 -10.86 12.53 48.09
C GLN A 861 -9.87 13.56 47.54
N ALA A 862 -8.79 13.83 48.28
CA ALA A 862 -7.70 14.67 47.79
C ALA A 862 -6.91 13.93 46.72
N ILE A 863 -6.49 14.61 45.65
CA ILE A 863 -5.64 14.06 44.60
C ILE A 863 -4.18 14.28 44.99
N THR A 864 -3.51 13.21 45.39
CA THR A 864 -2.14 13.23 45.93
C THR A 864 -1.31 12.10 45.30
N PRO A 865 0.04 12.12 45.41
CA PRO A 865 0.91 11.13 44.76
C PRO A 865 0.64 9.67 45.14
N ASP A 866 0.07 9.41 46.31
CA ASP A 866 -0.37 8.08 46.77
C ASP A 866 -1.56 7.52 45.97
N LEU A 867 -2.34 8.37 45.30
CA LEU A 867 -3.40 7.97 44.38
C LEU A 867 -2.90 7.75 42.94
N ALA A 868 -1.60 7.87 42.66
CA ALA A 868 -1.08 7.68 41.31
C ALA A 868 -1.48 6.33 40.70
N GLY A 869 -1.52 5.26 41.50
CA GLY A 869 -1.99 3.94 41.05
C GLY A 869 -3.47 3.91 40.66
N ALA A 870 -4.35 4.50 41.48
CA ALA A 870 -5.79 4.57 41.19
C ALA A 870 -6.08 5.52 40.01
N MET A 871 -5.37 6.65 39.93
CA MET A 871 -5.50 7.60 38.83
C MET A 871 -4.95 7.06 37.51
N ALA A 872 -3.95 6.18 37.52
CA ALA A 872 -3.44 5.57 36.29
C ALA A 872 -4.50 4.73 35.55
N GLY A 873 -5.45 4.14 36.28
CA GLY A 873 -6.60 3.42 35.72
C GLY A 873 -7.81 4.32 35.46
N ALA A 874 -8.10 5.26 36.38
CA ALA A 874 -9.33 6.05 36.35
C ALA A 874 -9.24 7.37 35.55
N ALA A 875 -8.05 7.90 35.27
CA ALA A 875 -7.87 9.22 34.64
C ALA A 875 -7.15 9.17 33.29
N ARG A 876 -7.63 9.98 32.34
CA ARG A 876 -7.05 10.17 31.01
C ARG A 876 -6.81 11.65 30.74
N GLY A 877 -5.72 11.97 30.05
CA GLY A 877 -5.32 13.36 29.81
C GLY A 877 -4.84 14.07 31.08
N PHE A 878 -4.25 13.34 32.03
CA PHE A 878 -3.61 13.90 33.23
C PHE A 878 -2.14 13.53 33.30
N HIS A 879 -1.32 14.45 33.79
CA HIS A 879 -0.01 14.15 34.32
C HIS A 879 -0.13 13.36 35.64
N ALA A 880 0.95 12.70 36.05
CA ALA A 880 1.00 11.99 37.32
C ALA A 880 0.64 12.93 38.50
N PRO A 881 -0.14 12.48 39.50
CA PRO A 881 -0.49 13.31 40.64
C PRO A 881 0.75 13.82 41.39
N GLU A 882 0.76 15.12 41.66
CA GLU A 882 1.79 15.80 42.43
C GLU A 882 1.22 16.30 43.77
N VAL A 883 2.07 16.86 44.64
CA VAL A 883 1.62 17.47 45.92
C VAL A 883 0.46 18.47 45.75
N PRO A 884 0.43 19.36 44.73
CA PRO A 884 -0.71 20.27 44.52
C PRO A 884 -1.96 19.61 43.91
N GLY A 885 -1.88 18.40 43.37
CA GLY A 885 -2.94 17.73 42.60
C GLY A 885 -2.44 17.14 41.28
N ALA A 886 -3.37 16.73 40.40
CA ALA A 886 -3.05 16.25 39.06
C ALA A 886 -3.44 17.30 38.01
N TRP A 887 -2.48 17.67 37.16
CA TRP A 887 -2.72 18.58 36.03
C TRP A 887 -3.19 17.82 34.80
N THR A 888 -4.08 18.41 34.01
CA THR A 888 -4.36 17.87 32.67
C THR A 888 -3.18 18.07 31.72
N ASP A 889 -2.92 17.08 30.86
CA ASP A 889 -1.92 17.11 29.78
C ASP A 889 -2.54 17.73 28.52
N GLY A 890 -2.49 19.05 28.47
CA GLY A 890 -3.20 19.88 27.51
C GLY A 890 -4.53 20.43 28.06
N PRO A 891 -5.44 20.88 27.17
CA PRO A 891 -6.65 21.61 27.57
C PRO A 891 -7.69 20.77 28.30
N GLU A 892 -7.60 19.44 28.34
CA GLU A 892 -8.67 18.60 28.84
C GLU A 892 -8.17 17.35 29.57
N GLY A 893 -9.02 16.83 30.45
CA GLY A 893 -8.82 15.56 31.13
C GLY A 893 -10.16 14.92 31.49
N ARG A 894 -10.16 13.59 31.57
CA ARG A 894 -11.34 12.78 31.90
C ARG A 894 -11.04 11.89 33.09
N LEU A 895 -11.96 11.81 34.04
CA LEU A 895 -11.84 11.01 35.24
C LEU A 895 -13.07 10.14 35.41
N GLN A 896 -12.89 8.82 35.42
CA GLN A 896 -13.92 7.85 35.77
C GLN A 896 -14.13 7.86 37.28
N LEU A 897 -15.39 7.98 37.67
CA LEU A 897 -15.87 8.00 39.04
C LEU A 897 -16.86 6.84 39.20
N VAL A 898 -16.89 6.23 40.38
CA VAL A 898 -17.94 5.26 40.75
C VAL A 898 -18.76 5.88 41.86
N LEU A 899 -20.04 6.12 41.57
CA LEU A 899 -21.00 6.69 42.50
C LEU A 899 -21.85 5.58 43.13
N PRO A 900 -22.22 5.69 44.41
CA PRO A 900 -23.16 4.75 45.04
C PRO A 900 -24.52 4.77 44.34
N ASP A 901 -25.16 3.61 44.18
CA ASP A 901 -26.51 3.52 43.63
C ASP A 901 -27.54 4.21 44.52
N GLY A 902 -28.52 4.87 43.90
CA GLY A 902 -29.67 5.45 44.60
C GLY A 902 -29.34 6.70 45.42
N LEU A 903 -28.58 7.64 44.84
CA LEU A 903 -28.25 8.90 45.52
C LEU A 903 -29.52 9.70 45.91
N PRO A 904 -29.54 10.30 47.11
CA PRO A 904 -30.70 11.06 47.59
C PRO A 904 -30.92 12.34 46.77
N PRO A 905 -32.17 12.84 46.68
CA PRO A 905 -32.47 14.10 46.00
C PRO A 905 -31.65 15.25 46.58
N GLY A 906 -30.87 15.94 45.73
CA GLY A 906 -30.02 17.06 46.15
C GLY A 906 -28.55 16.70 46.46
N ALA A 907 -28.11 15.48 46.14
CA ALA A 907 -26.69 15.14 46.13
C ALA A 907 -25.91 16.02 45.10
N ARG A 908 -24.67 16.36 45.43
CA ARG A 908 -23.78 17.17 44.56
C ARG A 908 -22.35 16.65 44.59
N LEU A 909 -21.66 16.73 43.46
CA LEU A 909 -20.23 16.46 43.33
C LEU A 909 -19.46 17.79 43.49
N HIS A 910 -18.74 17.92 44.60
CA HIS A 910 -17.85 19.05 44.87
C HIS A 910 -16.46 18.80 44.27
N LEU A 911 -15.93 19.77 43.53
CA LEU A 911 -14.67 19.68 42.79
C LEU A 911 -13.76 20.86 43.15
N GLU A 912 -12.53 20.60 43.59
CA GLU A 912 -11.52 21.66 43.78
C GLU A 912 -10.60 21.72 42.56
N LEU A 913 -10.78 22.77 41.73
CA LEU A 913 -10.10 22.91 40.45
C LEU A 913 -9.31 24.22 40.33
N GLY A 914 -8.14 24.17 39.70
CA GLY A 914 -7.36 25.34 39.29
C GLY A 914 -7.14 25.36 37.78
N ALA A 915 -6.66 26.48 37.24
CA ALA A 915 -6.19 26.56 35.85
C ALA A 915 -4.82 27.23 35.80
N PHE A 916 -4.00 26.85 34.83
CA PHE A 916 -2.68 27.43 34.64
C PHE A 916 -2.70 28.62 33.66
N GLY A 917 -2.01 29.70 34.02
CA GLY A 917 -1.69 30.80 33.11
C GLY A 917 -2.77 31.86 32.91
N THR A 918 -3.87 31.84 33.66
CA THR A 918 -4.91 32.90 33.61
C THR A 918 -4.35 34.26 34.03
N ALA A 919 -3.53 34.32 35.09
CA ALA A 919 -3.00 35.57 35.61
C ALA A 919 -1.83 36.09 34.75
N ALA A 920 -0.94 35.18 34.32
CA ALA A 920 0.21 35.52 33.48
C ALA A 920 -0.19 36.01 32.07
N LEU A 921 -1.33 35.55 31.53
CA LEU A 921 -1.81 35.91 30.19
C LEU A 921 -2.81 37.07 30.19
N GLY A 922 -3.25 37.56 31.35
CA GLY A 922 -4.24 38.64 31.45
C GLY A 922 -5.59 38.31 30.79
N GLN A 923 -5.90 37.03 30.60
CA GLN A 923 -7.08 36.54 29.88
C GLN A 923 -7.91 35.65 30.77
N GLN A 924 -9.23 35.87 30.74
CA GLN A 924 -10.19 34.96 31.33
C GLN A 924 -10.18 33.62 30.57
N ARG A 925 -10.17 32.51 31.30
CA ARG A 925 -10.26 31.15 30.74
C ARG A 925 -11.64 30.58 30.98
N ARG A 926 -12.22 29.94 29.98
CA ARG A 926 -13.47 29.19 30.15
C ARG A 926 -13.18 27.75 30.54
N LEU A 927 -13.68 27.35 31.71
CA LEU A 927 -13.68 25.98 32.22
C LEU A 927 -15.07 25.37 32.01
N THR A 928 -15.12 24.21 31.37
CA THR A 928 -16.33 23.41 31.19
C THR A 928 -16.16 22.11 31.96
N LEU A 929 -17.16 21.77 32.77
CA LEU A 929 -17.24 20.52 33.53
C LEU A 929 -18.47 19.76 33.06
N VAL A 930 -18.28 18.51 32.65
CA VAL A 930 -19.39 17.66 32.18
C VAL A 930 -19.30 16.32 32.86
N LEU A 931 -20.36 15.88 33.52
CA LEU A 931 -20.49 14.55 34.09
C LEU A 931 -21.44 13.72 33.23
N ARG A 932 -21.02 12.53 32.83
CA ARG A 932 -21.79 11.60 31.98
C ARG A 932 -21.74 10.21 32.56
N ASP A 933 -22.73 9.38 32.24
CA ASP A 933 -22.66 7.95 32.53
C ASP A 933 -21.48 7.31 31.76
N ALA A 934 -20.79 6.34 32.37
CA ALA A 934 -19.64 5.66 31.76
C ALA A 934 -20.02 4.93 30.47
N ASP A 935 -21.26 4.43 30.36
CA ASP A 935 -21.79 3.76 29.17
C ASP A 935 -22.04 4.73 27.99
N GLU A 936 -21.88 6.03 28.20
CA GLU A 936 -22.20 7.10 27.25
C GLU A 936 -20.97 7.81 26.65
N LEU A 937 -19.73 7.48 27.08
CA LEU A 937 -18.51 8.20 26.64
C LEU A 937 -17.99 7.87 25.26
N ALA A 938 -18.59 6.91 24.57
CA ALA A 938 -18.33 6.69 23.15
C ALA A 938 -18.90 7.82 22.25
N LEU A 939 -19.57 8.84 22.81
CA LEU A 939 -20.42 9.78 22.06
C LEU A 939 -20.07 11.29 22.05
N PRO A 940 -18.97 11.87 22.58
CA PRO A 940 -18.77 13.32 22.45
C PRO A 940 -17.96 13.71 21.19
N LEU A 941 -18.23 13.04 20.07
CA LEU A 941 -18.16 13.66 18.73
C LEU A 941 -19.51 13.55 18.01
N LEU A 942 -20.52 12.96 18.66
CA LEU A 942 -21.81 12.58 18.10
C LEU A 942 -22.96 13.54 18.49
N GLY A 943 -22.74 14.86 18.39
CA GLY A 943 -23.79 15.89 18.38
C GLY A 943 -24.40 16.22 19.76
N GLU A 944 -25.09 17.35 19.85
CA GLU A 944 -25.67 17.89 21.09
C GLU A 944 -26.83 17.06 21.69
N ASP A 945 -27.24 15.96 21.03
CA ASP A 945 -28.30 15.07 21.51
C ASP A 945 -27.79 13.67 21.90
N GLY A 946 -26.64 13.61 22.58
CA GLY A 946 -26.46 12.53 23.55
C GLY A 946 -27.56 12.64 24.63
N PRO A 947 -27.86 11.57 25.39
CA PRO A 947 -28.57 11.75 26.65
C PRO A 947 -27.95 12.94 27.41
N PRO A 948 -28.79 13.83 27.97
CA PRO A 948 -28.29 15.03 28.63
C PRO A 948 -27.25 14.61 29.66
N PRO A 949 -26.11 15.32 29.75
CA PRO A 949 -25.12 14.99 30.76
C PRO A 949 -25.83 14.96 32.11
N LEU A 950 -25.43 14.02 32.98
CA LEU A 950 -25.92 13.97 34.36
C LEU A 950 -25.82 15.35 35.00
N ALA A 951 -24.74 16.08 34.67
CA ALA A 951 -24.61 17.50 34.95
C ALA A 951 -23.63 18.19 33.99
N GLU A 952 -23.86 19.47 33.69
CA GLU A 952 -22.91 20.34 32.99
C GLU A 952 -22.81 21.70 33.69
N LEU A 953 -21.59 22.22 33.80
CA LEU A 953 -21.31 23.54 34.32
C LEU A 953 -20.25 24.24 33.48
N GLN A 954 -20.42 25.54 33.26
CA GLN A 954 -19.46 26.39 32.57
C GLN A 954 -19.10 27.58 33.45
N PHE A 955 -17.80 27.83 33.60
CA PHE A 955 -17.25 28.88 34.46
C PHE A 955 -16.19 29.68 33.74
N THR A 956 -15.97 30.91 34.22
CA THR A 956 -14.89 31.77 33.76
C THR A 956 -13.88 31.97 34.89
N LEU A 957 -12.65 31.52 34.68
CA LEU A 957 -11.54 31.64 35.60
C LEU A 957 -10.72 32.89 35.26
N GLY A 958 -10.61 33.81 36.22
CA GLY A 958 -9.83 35.05 36.05
C GLY A 958 -8.53 35.10 36.86
N ARG A 959 -8.20 34.06 37.62
CA ARG A 959 -7.01 33.99 38.49
C ARG A 959 -6.52 32.55 38.62
N ASP A 960 -5.21 32.37 38.77
CA ASP A 960 -4.53 31.08 38.96
C ASP A 960 -4.70 30.61 40.42
N GLN A 961 -5.94 30.40 40.85
CA GLN A 961 -6.29 29.96 42.20
C GLN A 961 -7.19 28.72 42.13
N VAL A 962 -7.01 27.79 43.07
CA VAL A 962 -7.91 26.64 43.22
C VAL A 962 -9.26 27.13 43.75
N THR A 963 -10.33 26.79 43.05
CA THR A 963 -11.70 27.19 43.34
C THR A 963 -12.57 25.94 43.50
N GLY A 964 -13.50 25.96 44.44
CA GLY A 964 -14.47 24.88 44.64
C GLY A 964 -15.68 25.04 43.73
N PHE A 965 -16.13 23.95 43.11
CA PHE A 965 -17.28 23.90 42.20
C PHE A 965 -18.26 22.82 42.66
N ASP A 966 -19.53 23.19 42.84
CA ASP A 966 -20.59 22.25 43.20
C ASP A 966 -21.40 21.86 41.95
N MET A 967 -21.29 20.60 41.56
CA MET A 967 -22.02 20.02 40.43
C MET A 967 -23.25 19.26 40.94
N PRO A 968 -24.49 19.71 40.65
CA PRO A 968 -25.69 19.02 41.11
C PRO A 968 -25.83 17.66 40.42
N LEU A 969 -26.19 16.62 41.17
CA LEU A 969 -26.43 15.28 40.61
C LEU A 969 -27.95 15.01 40.53
N PRO A 970 -28.43 14.35 39.47
CA PRO A 970 -29.84 14.02 39.34
C PRO A 970 -30.25 12.94 40.35
N GLU A 971 -31.53 12.94 40.73
CA GLU A 971 -32.10 11.96 41.66
C GLU A 971 -31.94 10.54 41.08
N GLY A 972 -31.38 9.62 41.88
CA GLY A 972 -31.12 8.25 41.43
C GLY A 972 -29.86 8.06 40.58
N ALA A 973 -29.01 9.09 40.41
CA ALA A 973 -27.67 8.92 39.85
C ALA A 973 -26.88 7.87 40.66
N GLY A 974 -26.14 7.01 39.98
CA GLY A 974 -25.41 5.88 40.58
C GLY A 974 -24.60 5.14 39.52
N GLY A 975 -23.69 4.26 39.94
CA GLY A 975 -22.84 3.50 39.04
C GLY A 975 -21.63 4.29 38.50
N ALA A 976 -21.03 3.77 37.43
CA ALA A 976 -19.85 4.33 36.81
C ALA A 976 -20.21 5.57 35.98
N CYS A 977 -19.50 6.68 36.20
CA CYS A 977 -19.65 7.91 35.44
C CYS A 977 -18.28 8.48 35.08
N VAL A 978 -18.20 9.41 34.11
CA VAL A 978 -16.97 10.13 33.80
C VAL A 978 -17.17 11.62 33.88
N LEU A 979 -16.29 12.24 34.64
CA LEU A 979 -16.11 13.66 34.75
C LEU A 979 -15.13 14.14 33.68
N HIS A 980 -15.59 14.96 32.75
CA HIS A 980 -14.79 15.66 31.78
C HIS A 980 -14.48 17.08 32.26
N LEU A 981 -13.19 17.41 32.32
CA LEU A 981 -12.67 18.74 32.62
C LEU A 981 -12.10 19.32 31.32
N ALA A 982 -12.58 20.47 30.87
CA ALA A 982 -12.08 21.12 29.66
C ALA A 982 -11.83 22.61 29.87
N LEU A 983 -10.66 23.07 29.47
CA LEU A 983 -10.24 24.46 29.44
C LEU A 983 -10.14 24.92 27.99
N ASP A 984 -10.62 26.11 27.69
CA ASP A 984 -10.55 26.69 26.34
C ASP A 984 -9.13 26.73 25.74
N ARG A 985 -8.09 26.90 26.56
CA ARG A 985 -6.69 26.90 26.12
C ARG A 985 -5.72 26.56 27.26
N ALA A 986 -4.90 25.53 27.06
CA ALA A 986 -3.73 25.22 27.90
C ALA A 986 -2.48 25.99 27.46
N ALA A 987 -1.51 26.12 28.37
CA ALA A 987 -0.20 26.72 28.12
C ALA A 987 0.88 25.97 28.93
N SER A 988 2.13 26.00 28.49
CA SER A 988 3.23 25.50 29.31
C SER A 988 3.89 26.60 30.14
N PRO A 989 4.47 26.29 31.32
CA PRO A 989 5.27 27.26 32.07
C PRO A 989 6.40 27.87 31.26
N SER A 990 7.05 27.09 30.39
CA SER A 990 8.08 27.57 29.46
C SER A 990 7.56 28.52 28.38
N GLU A 991 6.38 28.26 27.80
CA GLU A 991 5.72 29.17 26.86
C GLU A 991 5.40 30.53 27.51
N LEU A 992 5.15 30.54 28.82
CA LEU A 992 4.83 31.74 29.60
C LEU A 992 6.04 32.38 30.30
N GLY A 993 7.24 31.83 30.12
CA GLY A 993 8.47 32.34 30.75
C GLY A 993 8.50 32.21 32.28
N VAL A 994 7.73 31.28 32.85
CA VAL A 994 7.62 31.04 34.30
C VAL A 994 8.69 30.08 34.80
N SER A 995 9.03 29.03 34.03
CA SER A 995 10.09 28.05 34.31
C SER A 995 10.46 27.27 33.04
N ASP A 996 11.47 26.40 33.10
CA ASP A 996 11.86 25.52 31.97
C ASP A 996 10.91 24.31 31.76
N ASP A 997 9.80 24.23 32.51
CA ASP A 997 8.83 23.13 32.36
C ASP A 997 8.06 23.25 31.03
N ALA A 998 8.27 22.27 30.16
CA ALA A 998 7.69 22.21 28.82
C ALA A 998 6.28 21.57 28.77
N ARG A 999 5.77 21.04 29.89
CA ARG A 999 4.46 20.40 29.94
C ARG A 999 3.34 21.40 29.68
N LYS A 1000 2.37 21.07 28.83
CA LYS A 1000 1.19 21.90 28.59
C LYS A 1000 0.16 21.67 29.69
N LEU A 1001 0.10 22.58 30.66
CA LEU A 1001 -0.79 22.45 31.81
C LEU A 1001 -2.16 23.09 31.52
N GLY A 1002 -3.24 22.32 31.71
CA GLY A 1002 -4.61 22.81 31.61
C GLY A 1002 -5.26 23.05 32.97
N VAL A 1003 -6.12 22.12 33.39
CA VAL A 1003 -6.86 22.15 34.66
C VAL A 1003 -6.09 21.39 35.73
N LEU A 1004 -5.92 21.98 36.91
CA LEU A 1004 -5.45 21.27 38.10
C LEU A 1004 -6.66 20.68 38.81
N LEU A 1005 -6.70 19.36 38.95
CA LEU A 1005 -7.64 18.68 39.82
C LEU A 1005 -6.98 18.42 41.18
N ARG A 1006 -7.48 19.07 42.24
CA ARG A 1006 -6.93 18.96 43.59
C ARG A 1006 -7.70 18.01 44.50
N ALA A 1007 -9.03 18.03 44.44
CA ALA A 1007 -9.87 17.17 45.27
C ALA A 1007 -11.27 17.02 44.68
N LEU A 1008 -11.95 15.96 45.10
CA LEU A 1008 -13.32 15.60 44.73
C LEU A 1008 -14.07 15.17 45.98
N GLU A 1009 -15.35 15.49 46.12
CA GLU A 1009 -16.17 15.04 47.25
C GLU A 1009 -17.62 14.87 46.81
N LEU A 1010 -18.23 13.73 47.14
CA LEU A 1010 -19.67 13.53 46.96
C LEU A 1010 -20.39 14.03 48.21
N VAL A 1011 -21.14 15.13 48.10
CA VAL A 1011 -21.83 15.76 49.22
C VAL A 1011 -23.32 15.38 49.17
N ALA A 1012 -23.78 14.67 50.18
CA ALA A 1012 -25.21 14.41 50.40
C ALA A 1012 -25.88 15.60 51.10
N PRO A 1013 -27.17 15.87 50.85
CA PRO A 1013 -27.91 16.91 51.56
C PRO A 1013 -28.01 16.54 53.05
N LYS A 1014 -27.82 17.52 53.93
CA LYS A 1014 -28.06 17.34 55.37
C LYS A 1014 -29.56 17.09 55.57
N THR A 1015 -29.93 15.94 56.10
CA THR A 1015 -31.28 15.72 56.63
C THR A 1015 -31.46 16.59 57.87
N ASP A 1016 -32.46 17.48 57.86
CA ASP A 1016 -32.87 18.32 59.00
C ASP A 1016 -33.48 17.48 60.13
N SER A 1017 -32.70 16.59 60.75
CA SER A 1017 -33.13 15.80 61.92
C SER A 1017 -32.18 15.88 63.12
N GLU A 1018 -31.26 16.84 63.16
CA GLU A 1018 -30.45 17.14 64.36
C GLU A 1018 -30.52 18.63 64.72
N ALA A 1019 -31.75 19.08 65.00
CA ALA A 1019 -32.00 20.30 65.76
C ALA A 1019 -32.91 19.94 66.94
N GLU A 1020 -32.34 19.45 68.03
CA GLU A 1020 -32.97 19.46 69.35
C GLU A 1020 -32.01 20.07 70.37
N GLY A 1021 -32.51 21.05 71.13
CA GLY A 1021 -31.82 21.57 72.31
C GLY A 1021 -32.04 23.06 72.55
N GLU A 1022 -33.26 23.45 72.92
CA GLU A 1022 -33.47 24.68 73.70
C GLU A 1022 -32.69 24.56 75.03
N PRO A 1023 -31.96 25.60 75.48
CA PRO A 1023 -31.50 25.67 76.85
C PRO A 1023 -32.53 26.40 77.72
N GLU A 1024 -33.05 25.71 78.74
CA GLU A 1024 -33.82 26.30 79.83
C GLU A 1024 -32.92 27.20 80.70
N ASP A 1025 -33.49 28.35 81.05
CA ASP A 1025 -32.97 29.38 81.94
C ASP A 1025 -32.74 28.86 83.38
N THR A 1026 -31.60 29.21 83.99
CA THR A 1026 -31.51 29.40 85.45
C THR A 1026 -30.46 30.48 85.76
N PRO A 1027 -30.72 31.46 86.66
CA PRO A 1027 -30.02 32.74 86.65
C PRO A 1027 -28.86 32.88 87.67
N GLN A 1028 -27.88 33.70 87.26
CA GLN A 1028 -27.01 34.64 88.01
C GLN A 1028 -26.49 34.30 89.42
N ASN A 1029 -25.16 34.29 89.62
CA ASN A 1029 -24.38 35.40 90.22
C ASN A 1029 -22.84 35.08 90.32
N PRO A 1030 -21.95 36.04 90.63
CA PRO A 1030 -20.66 36.20 89.94
C PRO A 1030 -19.39 36.18 90.82
N SER A 1031 -18.24 36.09 90.13
CA SER A 1031 -16.86 36.45 90.55
C SER A 1031 -16.20 35.65 91.70
N VAL A 1032 -14.94 35.23 91.52
CA VAL A 1032 -13.69 35.88 91.99
C VAL A 1032 -12.49 34.97 91.64
N ALA A 1033 -11.32 35.60 91.51
CA ALA A 1033 -9.99 35.14 91.12
C ALA A 1033 -9.23 34.15 92.04
N ALA A 1034 -8.08 33.70 91.53
CA ALA A 1034 -6.91 33.05 92.17
C ALA A 1034 -7.20 31.64 92.73
N GLU A 1035 -6.45 30.57 92.44
CA GLU A 1035 -5.00 30.30 92.43
C GLU A 1035 -4.66 29.18 91.42
#